data_AF-A0A5B9MCG2-F1
#
_entry.id   AF-A0A5B9MCG2-F1
#
_cell.length_a   1.000
_cell.length_b   1.000
_cell.length_c   1.000
_cell.angle_alpha   90.00
_cell.angle_beta   90.00
_cell.angle_gamma   90.00
#
_symmetry.space_group_name_H-M   'P 1'
#
loop_
_entity.id
_entity.type
_entity.pdbx_description
1 polymer ?
#
loop_
_entity_poly.entity_id
_entity_poly.type
_entity_poly.pdbx_seq_one_letter_code
_entity_poly.pdbx_strand_id
1 'polypeptide(L)'
;MDPMFHLSNPILRKISVGLLALVTIRCSGQENGSDQRMQIVTIQFQDQASADRAEIKIEPLFDGHYRAVSCRWDDNWTSDNVKTRELMQEYGIRGTFYLNDREFSPENRPADYLPVAKQLLEGGNSIGGHSLTHPFVTYFHSHRMFQEMSGVRIAWESMLDRPVTSYAYSFVDIRPGPEDKAVTLRTLDSLERAGFYHLAEYVSFFSDIDLQHELSPIMPPENQTLETFQTAIQWAYNDKTLTEHYPMISNSMHAWYGTQRSEYGYDELRKRFDLLVGLEDVWHCNQNQYGSYRRQYRDAKLIQVRRSGNTVHVAVTRPSVLAVNDDTPLTLSINGVGAETVLSVDCNDAKVVMSDRKLDDRCLFHLGHPNDDRLPTKIGHIANPDNQPNESELEPDPDFPQINGVLYAQNQSLKLSLKCAGNHRLDRLRVAWRVPIGYQVTAPIQHAQGNDLQSLSLSQELQLSPQHDQRWGQEHFAAQMDFLLDGQPGRIHLTCQRPGETPDESLPKDGFAILGPIPNDQFDVERLVTMAQQLPSAESWEVSAGSSFSWRTKARDGYVNHDWLNPEYVRTMGTWDASSQGYVLRSTVHSPKKRQAAVLTSHPGVRTVLVNGQKVNADNLVELQEGENKIVIIYPGCTLGVGTQRLTACFVRLSDVRTGKRLRDIRYKAY
;
A
#
# COMPACT_ATOMS: atom_id res chain seq x y z
N MET A 1 -19.56 -27.05 -7.62
CA MET A 1 -18.86 -28.05 -8.46
C MET A 1 -17.38 -27.72 -8.35
N ASP A 2 -16.66 -28.54 -7.58
CA ASP A 2 -15.21 -28.43 -7.40
C ASP A 2 -14.44 -28.60 -8.71
N PRO A 3 -13.24 -28.00 -8.79
CA PRO A 3 -12.12 -28.74 -9.30
C PRO A 3 -10.90 -28.69 -8.38
N MET A 4 -10.43 -29.87 -8.02
CA MET A 4 -9.15 -30.17 -7.37
C MET A 4 -7.95 -29.80 -8.26
N PHE A 5 -6.91 -29.20 -7.67
CA PHE A 5 -5.60 -29.01 -8.29
C PHE A 5 -4.60 -30.07 -7.78
N HIS A 6 -4.01 -30.82 -8.72
CA HIS A 6 -2.81 -31.65 -8.50
C HIS A 6 -1.61 -30.96 -9.14
N LEU A 7 -0.52 -30.78 -8.39
CA LEU A 7 0.79 -30.39 -8.92
C LEU A 7 1.82 -31.45 -8.48
N SER A 8 2.60 -31.95 -9.43
CA SER A 8 3.65 -32.94 -9.20
C SER A 8 5.00 -32.54 -9.84
N ASN A 9 6.00 -32.52 -8.97
CA ASN A 9 7.42 -32.89 -9.10
C ASN A 9 8.52 -31.97 -9.70
N PRO A 10 9.78 -32.14 -9.20
CA PRO A 10 10.84 -31.14 -9.19
C PRO A 10 12.06 -31.52 -10.05
N ILE A 11 13.02 -30.59 -10.19
CA ILE A 11 14.36 -30.86 -10.76
C ILE A 11 15.45 -30.54 -9.73
N LEU A 12 16.21 -31.59 -9.39
CA LEU A 12 17.43 -31.61 -8.59
C LEU A 12 18.62 -30.96 -9.33
N ARG A 13 19.48 -30.26 -8.58
CA ARG A 13 20.91 -30.11 -8.93
C ARG A 13 21.80 -30.41 -7.73
N LYS A 14 22.68 -31.40 -7.91
CA LYS A 14 23.80 -31.77 -7.04
C LYS A 14 24.96 -30.80 -7.26
N ILE A 15 25.63 -30.35 -6.19
CA ILE A 15 27.03 -29.89 -6.25
C ILE A 15 27.80 -30.49 -5.07
N SER A 16 29.01 -30.92 -5.39
CA SER A 16 29.94 -31.78 -4.65
C SER A 16 30.67 -31.07 -3.50
N VAL A 17 31.07 -31.87 -2.52
CA VAL A 17 31.88 -31.53 -1.34
C VAL A 17 33.36 -31.35 -1.72
N GLY A 18 34.03 -30.33 -1.16
CA GLY A 18 35.47 -30.12 -1.28
C GLY A 18 36.06 -29.26 -0.15
N LEU A 19 36.68 -29.96 0.81
CA LEU A 19 37.81 -29.65 1.71
C LEU A 19 37.92 -28.33 2.52
N LEU A 20 38.36 -28.55 3.77
CA LEU A 20 38.67 -27.64 4.88
C LEU A 20 39.53 -26.42 4.52
N ALA A 21 39.10 -25.26 5.04
CA ALA A 21 39.98 -24.21 5.55
C ALA A 21 39.34 -23.59 6.80
N LEU A 22 40.07 -23.55 7.92
CA LEU A 22 39.72 -22.73 9.09
C LEU A 22 39.78 -21.26 8.66
N VAL A 23 38.63 -20.68 8.34
CA VAL A 23 38.47 -19.25 8.11
C VAL A 23 37.86 -18.65 9.38
N THR A 24 38.63 -17.78 10.02
CA THR A 24 38.13 -16.82 11.01
C THR A 24 37.08 -15.94 10.32
N ILE A 25 35.79 -16.25 10.53
CA ILE A 25 34.69 -15.44 10.00
C ILE A 25 34.69 -14.15 10.81
N ARG A 26 35.17 -13.06 10.22
CA ARG A 26 34.94 -11.71 10.72
C ARG A 26 33.44 -11.41 10.55
N CYS A 27 32.72 -11.28 11.66
CA CYS A 27 31.39 -10.68 11.70
C CYS A 27 31.51 -9.18 11.40
N SER A 28 31.32 -8.80 10.14
CA SER A 28 30.81 -7.49 9.70
C SER A 28 30.92 -7.43 8.16
N GLY A 29 30.05 -8.16 7.47
CA GLY A 29 29.93 -8.10 6.02
C GLY A 29 28.55 -7.60 5.64
N GLN A 30 28.34 -6.29 5.56
CA GLN A 30 27.25 -5.74 4.75
C GLN A 30 27.60 -6.04 3.29
N GLU A 31 26.93 -7.00 2.66
CA GLU A 31 26.96 -7.11 1.21
C GLU A 31 26.29 -5.85 0.64
N ASN A 32 27.07 -5.02 -0.05
CA ASN A 32 26.62 -3.80 -0.71
C ASN A 32 25.33 -4.08 -1.50
N GLY A 33 24.21 -3.55 -1.01
CA GLY A 33 22.90 -3.61 -1.67
C GLY A 33 21.83 -4.46 -0.99
N SER A 34 22.17 -5.34 -0.03
CA SER A 34 21.16 -6.08 0.75
C SER A 34 21.05 -5.52 2.16
N ASP A 35 19.84 -5.12 2.55
CA ASP A 35 19.53 -4.65 3.91
C ASP A 35 19.21 -5.82 4.85
N GLN A 36 20.07 -6.83 4.77
CA GLN A 36 19.99 -8.08 5.51
C GLN A 36 21.07 -8.09 6.60
N ARG A 37 20.76 -8.72 7.72
CA ARG A 37 21.65 -8.95 8.86
C ARG A 37 21.90 -10.44 9.01
N MET A 38 23.13 -10.81 9.34
CA MET A 38 23.50 -12.18 9.69
C MET A 38 23.79 -12.26 11.18
N GLN A 39 23.18 -13.23 11.86
CA GLN A 39 23.40 -13.53 13.27
C GLN A 39 23.84 -14.99 13.42
N ILE A 40 24.72 -15.27 14.38
CA ILE A 40 25.16 -16.62 14.69
C ILE A 40 24.60 -17.00 16.06
N VAL A 41 23.70 -17.97 16.06
CA VAL A 41 23.13 -18.56 17.28
C VAL A 41 23.96 -19.79 17.64
N THR A 42 24.35 -19.90 18.91
CA THR A 42 25.02 -21.06 19.47
C THR A 42 24.07 -21.76 20.42
N ILE A 43 23.82 -23.04 20.19
CA ILE A 43 22.93 -23.87 20.99
C ILE A 43 23.76 -24.98 21.63
N GLN A 44 23.71 -25.04 22.95
CA GLN A 44 24.42 -26.03 23.74
C GLN A 44 23.45 -27.14 24.17
N PHE A 45 23.77 -28.39 23.85
CA PHE A 45 23.00 -29.57 24.24
C PHE A 45 23.71 -30.34 25.35
N GLN A 46 22.95 -31.19 26.05
CA GLN A 46 23.48 -32.10 27.05
C GLN A 46 24.47 -33.11 26.45
N ASP A 47 24.19 -33.63 25.27
CA ASP A 47 25.02 -34.62 24.57
C ASP A 47 25.05 -34.43 23.04
N GLN A 48 26.02 -35.09 22.39
CA GLN A 48 26.18 -35.09 20.94
C GLN A 48 24.94 -35.64 20.22
N ALA A 49 24.31 -36.69 20.76
CA ALA A 49 23.19 -37.35 20.09
C ALA A 49 21.98 -36.42 19.97
N SER A 50 21.78 -35.57 20.97
CA SER A 50 20.75 -34.52 20.97
C SER A 50 21.10 -33.42 19.97
N ALA A 51 22.35 -32.94 19.96
CA ALA A 51 22.82 -31.98 18.96
C ALA A 51 22.65 -32.48 17.51
N ASP A 52 22.89 -33.77 17.27
CA ASP A 52 22.76 -34.41 15.95
C ASP A 52 21.29 -34.53 15.50
N ARG A 53 20.37 -34.82 16.43
CA ARG A 53 18.92 -34.95 16.14
C ARG A 53 18.19 -33.62 16.06
N ALA A 54 18.69 -32.58 16.72
CA ALA A 54 18.03 -31.29 16.79
C ALA A 54 17.80 -30.68 15.40
N GLU A 55 16.54 -30.31 15.13
CA GLU A 55 16.11 -29.62 13.92
C GLU A 55 15.64 -28.20 14.27
N ILE A 56 16.35 -27.18 13.77
CA ILE A 56 16.04 -25.77 14.02
C ILE A 56 15.12 -25.26 12.91
N LYS A 57 13.99 -24.64 13.28
CA LYS A 57 13.04 -24.00 12.35
C LYS A 57 12.74 -22.57 12.76
N ILE A 58 12.34 -21.76 11.80
CA ILE A 58 11.78 -20.43 12.03
C ILE A 58 10.26 -20.60 12.11
N GLU A 59 9.63 -20.03 13.14
CA GLU A 59 8.19 -20.17 13.35
C GLU A 59 7.38 -19.09 12.59
N PRO A 60 6.24 -19.46 11.99
CA PRO A 60 5.45 -18.57 11.13
C PRO A 60 4.75 -17.44 11.88
N LEU A 61 4.56 -17.58 13.19
CA LEU A 61 4.05 -16.55 14.09
C LEU A 61 4.96 -16.41 15.31
N PHE A 62 4.90 -15.23 15.93
CA PHE A 62 5.57 -14.99 17.20
C PHE A 62 5.16 -16.05 18.23
N ASP A 63 6.11 -16.46 19.08
CA ASP A 63 5.96 -17.54 20.06
C ASP A 63 5.31 -18.85 19.59
N GLY A 64 5.41 -19.17 18.29
CA GLY A 64 4.90 -20.43 17.74
C GLY A 64 3.38 -20.57 17.80
N HIS A 65 2.64 -19.47 17.92
CA HIS A 65 1.18 -19.47 17.98
C HIS A 65 0.55 -20.12 16.74
N TYR A 66 -0.65 -20.67 16.91
CA TYR A 66 -1.44 -21.29 15.83
C TYR A 66 -2.16 -20.24 14.96
N ARG A 67 -2.64 -19.16 15.58
CA ARG A 67 -3.30 -18.03 14.91
C ARG A 67 -2.78 -16.69 15.43
N ALA A 68 -3.03 -15.64 14.66
CA ALA A 68 -2.93 -14.27 15.12
C ALA A 68 -4.32 -13.62 15.14
N VAL A 69 -4.57 -12.70 16.07
CA VAL A 69 -5.83 -11.98 16.20
C VAL A 69 -5.57 -10.49 16.28
N SER A 70 -6.33 -9.73 15.49
CA SER A 70 -6.28 -8.26 15.48
C SER A 70 -7.65 -7.63 15.21
N CYS A 71 -7.70 -6.30 15.18
CA CYS A 71 -8.83 -5.51 14.70
C CYS A 71 -8.35 -4.45 13.70
N ARG A 72 -9.23 -4.07 12.77
CA ARG A 72 -9.05 -2.98 11.82
C ARG A 72 -10.13 -1.92 12.07
N TRP A 73 -9.74 -0.64 11.97
CA TRP A 73 -10.67 0.49 12.10
C TRP A 73 -10.28 1.61 11.14
N ASP A 74 -11.13 1.89 10.16
CA ASP A 74 -10.85 2.82 9.07
C ASP A 74 -11.63 4.11 9.27
N ASP A 75 -11.00 5.25 8.93
CA ASP A 75 -11.64 6.55 8.62
C ASP A 75 -12.81 7.03 9.53
N ASN A 76 -12.87 6.59 10.79
CA ASN A 76 -14.01 6.90 11.67
C ASN A 76 -13.95 8.29 12.28
N TRP A 77 -15.11 8.70 12.81
CA TRP A 77 -15.22 9.86 13.67
C TRP A 77 -14.36 9.73 14.93
N THR A 78 -13.94 10.89 15.44
CA THR A 78 -13.01 11.00 16.56
C THR A 78 -13.52 10.28 17.82
N SER A 79 -14.78 10.50 18.20
CA SER A 79 -15.41 9.88 19.37
C SER A 79 -15.52 8.36 19.26
N ASP A 80 -15.84 7.88 18.06
CA ASP A 80 -16.18 6.49 17.80
C ASP A 80 -14.94 5.59 17.91
N ASN A 81 -13.82 6.08 17.37
CA ASN A 81 -12.51 5.45 17.48
C ASN A 81 -12.03 5.38 18.93
N VAL A 82 -12.17 6.46 19.72
CA VAL A 82 -11.73 6.47 21.12
C VAL A 82 -12.51 5.45 21.93
N LYS A 83 -13.85 5.38 21.78
CA LYS A 83 -14.64 4.43 22.55
C LYS A 83 -14.35 2.97 22.18
N THR A 84 -14.16 2.70 20.89
CA THR A 84 -13.76 1.38 20.41
C THR A 84 -12.41 0.96 20.98
N ARG A 85 -11.42 1.87 20.99
CA ARG A 85 -10.11 1.65 21.61
C ARG A 85 -10.22 1.32 23.11
N GLU A 86 -11.05 2.04 23.86
CA GLU A 86 -11.27 1.75 25.30
C GLU A 86 -11.76 0.32 25.50
N LEU A 87 -12.75 -0.13 24.71
CA LEU A 87 -13.28 -1.49 24.80
C LEU A 87 -12.22 -2.53 24.41
N MET A 88 -11.42 -2.27 23.37
CA MET A 88 -10.32 -3.17 23.02
C MET A 88 -9.32 -3.33 24.18
N GLN A 89 -9.00 -2.22 24.87
CA GLN A 89 -8.12 -2.24 26.03
C GLN A 89 -8.71 -3.04 27.20
N GLU A 90 -10.03 -2.93 27.46
CA GLU A 90 -10.73 -3.75 28.47
C GLU A 90 -10.58 -5.26 28.19
N TYR A 91 -10.55 -5.64 26.91
CA TYR A 91 -10.44 -7.03 26.45
C TYR A 91 -9.00 -7.50 26.19
N GLY A 92 -8.00 -6.62 26.32
CA GLY A 92 -6.62 -6.94 25.97
C GLY A 92 -6.37 -7.18 24.46
N ILE A 93 -7.30 -6.74 23.60
CA ILE A 93 -7.17 -6.85 22.15
C ILE A 93 -6.38 -5.67 21.60
N ARG A 94 -5.51 -5.96 20.63
CA ARG A 94 -4.75 -4.96 19.87
C ARG A 94 -5.29 -4.88 18.44
N GLY A 95 -5.16 -3.71 17.83
CA GLY A 95 -5.58 -3.47 16.45
C GLY A 95 -4.86 -2.30 15.81
N THR A 96 -5.28 -2.00 14.59
CA THR A 96 -4.72 -0.92 13.78
C THR A 96 -5.82 0.01 13.30
N PHE A 97 -5.62 1.30 13.56
CA PHE A 97 -6.49 2.37 13.06
C PHE A 97 -5.90 2.93 11.76
N TYR A 98 -6.61 2.78 10.65
CA TYR A 98 -6.18 3.26 9.34
C TYR A 98 -6.66 4.68 9.15
N LEU A 99 -5.70 5.61 9.14
CA LEU A 99 -5.97 7.03 9.14
C LEU A 99 -5.51 7.67 7.83
N ASN A 100 -6.25 8.70 7.41
CA ASN A 100 -5.88 9.61 6.33
C ASN A 100 -4.91 10.69 6.81
N ASP A 101 -4.68 11.76 6.06
CA ASP A 101 -3.91 12.89 6.59
C ASP A 101 -4.54 13.46 7.88
N ARG A 102 -3.74 14.11 8.75
CA ARG A 102 -4.22 14.66 10.02
C ARG A 102 -5.36 15.68 9.86
N GLU A 103 -5.41 16.37 8.72
CA GLU A 103 -6.43 17.38 8.42
C GLU A 103 -7.67 16.77 7.75
N PHE A 104 -7.59 15.49 7.36
CA PHE A 104 -8.73 14.76 6.85
C PHE A 104 -9.71 14.49 7.99
N SER A 105 -10.96 14.90 7.78
CA SER A 105 -12.06 14.59 8.68
C SER A 105 -13.24 14.03 7.90
N PRO A 106 -13.68 12.80 8.19
CA PRO A 106 -14.96 12.26 7.69
C PRO A 106 -16.19 13.08 8.13
N GLU A 107 -16.01 14.04 9.06
CA GLU A 107 -17.08 14.96 9.50
C GLU A 107 -17.22 16.19 8.58
N ASN A 108 -16.37 16.33 7.55
CA ASN A 108 -16.24 17.56 6.73
C ASN A 108 -16.00 18.81 7.59
N ARG A 109 -15.31 18.65 8.73
CA ARG A 109 -14.92 19.73 9.63
C ARG A 109 -13.40 19.77 9.72
N PRO A 110 -12.75 20.94 9.54
CA PRO A 110 -11.32 21.05 9.81
C PRO A 110 -11.07 20.61 11.25
N ALA A 111 -10.37 19.50 11.43
CA ALA A 111 -10.02 18.96 12.72
C ALA A 111 -8.60 18.45 12.61
N ASP A 112 -7.76 18.86 13.55
CA ASP A 112 -6.48 18.21 13.75
C ASP A 112 -6.71 16.85 14.42
N TYR A 113 -6.50 15.77 13.67
CA TYR A 113 -6.72 14.40 14.15
C TYR A 113 -5.59 13.90 15.07
N LEU A 114 -4.46 14.61 15.15
CA LEU A 114 -3.27 14.18 15.91
C LEU A 114 -3.56 13.87 17.40
N PRO A 115 -4.33 14.66 18.17
CA PRO A 115 -4.64 14.34 19.57
C PRO A 115 -5.41 13.02 19.72
N VAL A 116 -6.24 12.68 18.74
CA VAL A 116 -6.98 11.40 18.71
C VAL A 116 -6.03 10.28 18.33
N ALA A 117 -5.25 10.42 17.26
CA ALA A 117 -4.27 9.43 16.84
C ALA A 117 -3.31 9.02 17.98
N LYS A 118 -2.87 9.98 18.82
CA LYS A 118 -2.05 9.70 20.01
C LYS A 118 -2.76 8.80 21.03
N GLN A 119 -4.04 9.06 21.30
CA GLN A 119 -4.85 8.21 22.19
C GLN A 119 -5.05 6.80 21.60
N LEU A 120 -5.17 6.70 20.27
CA LEU A 120 -5.38 5.42 19.59
C LEU A 120 -4.17 4.48 19.68
N LEU A 121 -2.98 4.96 20.04
CA LEU A 121 -1.79 4.11 20.26
C LEU A 121 -1.80 3.40 21.62
N GLU A 122 -2.64 3.82 22.56
CA GLU A 122 -2.73 3.19 23.88
C GLU A 122 -3.21 1.73 23.77
N GLY A 123 -2.83 0.89 24.73
CA GLY A 123 -3.21 -0.53 24.75
C GLY A 123 -2.44 -1.43 23.76
N GLY A 124 -1.41 -0.92 23.08
CA GLY A 124 -0.61 -1.69 22.11
C GLY A 124 -1.17 -1.67 20.69
N ASN A 125 -2.08 -0.74 20.42
CA ASN A 125 -2.61 -0.46 19.09
C ASN A 125 -1.58 0.28 18.21
N SER A 126 -1.87 0.37 16.92
CA SER A 126 -1.02 1.07 15.94
C SER A 126 -1.83 1.91 14.96
N ILE A 127 -1.15 2.77 14.22
CA ILE A 127 -1.71 3.51 13.09
C ILE A 127 -1.25 2.87 11.77
N GLY A 128 -2.20 2.69 10.85
CA GLY A 128 -1.99 2.25 9.47
C GLY A 128 -2.27 3.38 8.47
N GLY A 129 -1.80 3.23 7.24
CA GLY A 129 -2.04 4.21 6.17
C GLY A 129 -3.37 3.98 5.45
N HIS A 130 -4.14 5.04 5.22
CA HIS A 130 -5.41 4.97 4.49
C HIS A 130 -5.51 5.94 3.29
N SER A 131 -4.37 6.26 2.65
CA SER A 131 -4.14 7.38 1.70
C SER A 131 -4.19 8.77 2.35
N LEU A 132 -3.68 9.81 1.68
CA LEU A 132 -3.71 11.17 2.25
C LEU A 132 -5.12 11.76 2.22
N THR A 133 -5.81 11.63 1.09
CA THR A 133 -7.05 12.38 0.82
C THR A 133 -8.31 11.52 0.68
N HIS A 134 -8.21 10.24 1.04
CA HIS A 134 -9.27 9.25 0.91
C HIS A 134 -9.87 9.15 -0.51
N PRO A 135 -9.08 8.93 -1.58
CA PRO A 135 -9.58 8.86 -2.95
C PRO A 135 -9.90 7.42 -3.37
N PHE A 136 -10.66 7.27 -4.46
CA PHE A 136 -10.58 6.06 -5.29
C PHE A 136 -9.22 6.05 -6.01
N VAL A 137 -8.18 5.52 -5.35
CA VAL A 137 -6.79 5.67 -5.77
C VAL A 137 -6.50 5.12 -7.17
N THR A 138 -7.29 4.17 -7.66
CA THR A 138 -7.13 3.58 -8.99
C THR A 138 -7.44 4.57 -10.13
N TYR A 139 -8.10 5.69 -9.82
CA TYR A 139 -8.41 6.78 -10.75
C TYR A 139 -7.23 7.72 -10.95
N PHE A 140 -6.21 7.64 -10.11
CA PHE A 140 -5.08 8.54 -10.14
C PHE A 140 -3.96 8.06 -11.05
N HIS A 141 -3.23 9.01 -11.64
CA HIS A 141 -1.99 8.68 -12.31
C HIS A 141 -0.94 8.20 -11.29
N SER A 142 0.06 7.46 -11.77
CA SER A 142 1.00 6.72 -10.92
C SER A 142 1.76 7.60 -9.91
N HIS A 143 2.15 8.81 -10.28
CA HIS A 143 2.84 9.71 -9.34
C HIS A 143 1.93 10.20 -8.22
N ARG A 144 0.66 10.52 -8.51
CA ARG A 144 -0.30 10.88 -7.46
C ARG A 144 -0.65 9.70 -6.57
N MET A 145 -0.85 8.52 -7.15
CA MET A 145 -1.04 7.27 -6.38
C MET A 145 0.11 7.04 -5.41
N PHE A 146 1.36 7.19 -5.86
CA PHE A 146 2.52 7.10 -4.99
C PHE A 146 2.54 8.18 -3.91
N GLN A 147 2.18 9.43 -4.23
CA GLN A 147 2.09 10.52 -3.26
C GLN A 147 1.05 10.24 -2.17
N GLU A 148 -0.14 9.75 -2.52
CA GLU A 148 -1.19 9.35 -1.58
C GLU A 148 -0.69 8.31 -0.57
N MET A 149 0.03 7.30 -1.06
CA MET A 149 0.52 6.18 -0.26
C MET A 149 1.75 6.57 0.57
N SER A 150 2.81 7.07 -0.08
CA SER A 150 4.04 7.45 0.63
C SER A 150 3.80 8.63 1.58
N GLY A 151 2.99 9.61 1.18
CA GLY A 151 2.70 10.78 1.99
C GLY A 151 1.98 10.44 3.29
N VAL A 152 0.95 9.57 3.26
CA VAL A 152 0.21 9.21 4.50
C VAL A 152 1.11 8.48 5.48
N ARG A 153 2.04 7.65 4.99
CA ARG A 153 3.04 7.00 5.83
C ARG A 153 3.95 8.03 6.48
N ILE A 154 4.54 8.91 5.69
CA ILE A 154 5.48 9.94 6.17
C ILE A 154 4.82 10.86 7.20
N ALA A 155 3.58 11.30 6.92
CA ALA A 155 2.81 12.14 7.82
C ALA A 155 2.63 11.48 9.20
N TRP A 156 2.12 10.25 9.25
CA TRP A 156 1.90 9.58 10.54
C TRP A 156 3.18 9.14 11.24
N GLU A 157 4.19 8.67 10.49
CA GLU A 157 5.46 8.32 11.11
C GLU A 157 6.09 9.53 11.82
N SER A 158 6.13 10.68 11.15
CA SER A 158 6.73 11.90 11.69
C SER A 158 5.94 12.53 12.84
N MET A 159 4.61 12.44 12.82
CA MET A 159 3.79 13.06 13.88
C MET A 159 3.68 12.22 15.16
N LEU A 160 3.91 10.91 15.06
CA LEU A 160 3.68 9.97 16.16
C LEU A 160 4.97 9.31 16.66
N ASP A 161 6.11 9.51 15.99
CA ASP A 161 7.36 8.80 16.27
C ASP A 161 7.18 7.27 16.21
N ARG A 162 6.31 6.79 15.31
CA ARG A 162 5.97 5.36 15.15
C ARG A 162 6.04 4.92 13.70
N PRO A 163 6.74 3.84 13.38
CA PRO A 163 6.71 3.30 12.02
C PRO A 163 5.30 2.85 11.60
N VAL A 164 5.00 3.03 10.31
CA VAL A 164 3.72 2.68 9.70
C VAL A 164 3.98 1.76 8.52
N THR A 165 3.40 0.56 8.56
CA THR A 165 3.80 -0.56 7.68
C THR A 165 2.62 -1.30 7.06
N SER A 166 1.43 -1.12 7.63
CA SER A 166 0.17 -1.65 7.15
C SER A 166 -0.64 -0.59 6.39
N TYR A 167 -1.37 -1.03 5.36
CA TYR A 167 -2.24 -0.18 4.54
C TYR A 167 -3.63 -0.80 4.33
N ALA A 168 -4.64 0.06 4.26
CA ALA A 168 -6.01 -0.24 3.87
C ALA A 168 -6.42 0.67 2.70
N TYR A 169 -7.05 0.13 1.66
CA TYR A 169 -7.50 0.94 0.53
C TYR A 169 -8.79 1.68 0.88
N SER A 170 -8.79 3.00 0.66
CA SER A 170 -10.01 3.80 0.68
C SER A 170 -11.05 3.21 -0.26
N PHE A 171 -12.27 3.08 0.23
CA PHE A 171 -13.41 2.48 -0.48
C PHE A 171 -13.18 1.07 -1.03
N VAL A 172 -12.15 0.35 -0.56
CA VAL A 172 -11.75 -0.94 -1.13
C VAL A 172 -11.50 -0.81 -2.66
N ASP A 173 -10.93 0.33 -3.07
CA ASP A 173 -10.69 0.64 -4.48
C ASP A 173 -9.39 0.02 -4.98
N ILE A 174 -9.48 -1.21 -5.49
CA ILE A 174 -8.32 -2.01 -5.90
C ILE A 174 -8.40 -2.55 -7.32
N ARG A 175 -9.61 -2.63 -7.90
CA ARG A 175 -9.82 -3.36 -9.17
C ARG A 175 -11.00 -2.79 -9.98
N PRO A 176 -10.87 -1.58 -10.56
CA PRO A 176 -11.89 -1.02 -11.45
C PRO A 176 -12.00 -1.84 -12.73
N GLY A 177 -13.23 -2.11 -13.17
CA GLY A 177 -13.52 -3.00 -14.29
C GLY A 177 -12.72 -2.75 -15.59
N PRO A 178 -12.51 -1.51 -16.06
CA PRO A 178 -11.82 -1.28 -17.33
C PRO A 178 -10.31 -1.57 -17.34
N GLU A 179 -9.62 -1.42 -16.20
CA GLU A 179 -8.17 -1.66 -16.08
C GLU A 179 -7.85 -2.97 -15.32
N ASP A 180 -8.80 -3.47 -14.53
CA ASP A 180 -8.78 -4.74 -13.80
C ASP A 180 -7.42 -5.02 -13.13
N LYS A 181 -6.79 -6.16 -13.43
CA LYS A 181 -5.52 -6.58 -12.83
C LYS A 181 -4.38 -5.60 -13.04
N ALA A 182 -4.36 -4.88 -14.16
CA ALA A 182 -3.23 -4.01 -14.51
C ALA A 182 -3.08 -2.86 -13.51
N VAL A 183 -4.19 -2.27 -13.07
CA VAL A 183 -4.16 -1.22 -12.04
C VAL A 183 -3.93 -1.79 -10.64
N THR A 184 -4.42 -3.00 -10.33
CA THR A 184 -4.11 -3.66 -9.05
C THR A 184 -2.60 -3.91 -8.90
N LEU A 185 -1.93 -4.37 -9.95
CA LEU A 185 -0.47 -4.54 -9.93
C LEU A 185 0.27 -3.19 -9.76
N ARG A 186 -0.26 -2.13 -10.39
CA ARG A 186 0.25 -0.76 -10.27
C ARG A 186 0.14 -0.22 -8.84
N THR A 187 -0.99 -0.45 -8.17
CA THR A 187 -1.19 -0.04 -6.77
C THR A 187 -0.30 -0.81 -5.81
N LEU A 188 -0.13 -2.13 -6.03
CA LEU A 188 0.75 -2.97 -5.20
C LEU A 188 2.22 -2.54 -5.30
N ASP A 189 2.73 -2.26 -6.51
CA ASP A 189 4.10 -1.75 -6.69
C ASP A 189 4.27 -0.38 -6.02
N SER A 190 3.25 0.49 -6.10
CA SER A 190 3.28 1.81 -5.44
C SER A 190 3.33 1.70 -3.91
N LEU A 191 2.61 0.75 -3.31
CA LEU A 191 2.64 0.48 -1.88
C LEU A 191 3.99 -0.06 -1.41
N GLU A 192 4.55 -1.04 -2.12
CA GLU A 192 5.87 -1.60 -1.80
C GLU A 192 6.94 -0.50 -1.85
N ARG A 193 6.90 0.34 -2.89
CA ARG A 193 7.78 1.51 -3.03
C ARG A 193 7.57 2.52 -1.92
N ALA A 194 6.34 2.73 -1.45
CA ALA A 194 6.06 3.61 -0.31
C ALA A 194 6.54 3.03 1.04
N GLY A 195 6.79 1.72 1.10
CA GLY A 195 7.26 1.03 2.30
C GLY A 195 6.17 0.31 3.09
N PHE A 196 5.01 0.09 2.49
CA PHE A 196 4.01 -0.83 3.01
C PHE A 196 4.30 -2.25 2.53
N TYR A 197 4.06 -3.22 3.40
CA TYR A 197 4.20 -4.64 3.06
C TYR A 197 3.14 -5.52 3.71
N HIS A 198 2.17 -4.90 4.38
CA HIS A 198 0.95 -5.55 4.83
C HIS A 198 -0.28 -4.81 4.28
N LEU A 199 -1.29 -5.60 3.93
CA LEU A 199 -2.57 -5.15 3.40
C LEU A 199 -3.71 -5.71 4.25
N ALA A 200 -4.56 -4.82 4.74
CA ALA A 200 -5.80 -5.23 5.38
C ALA A 200 -6.93 -5.26 4.35
N GLU A 201 -7.00 -6.33 3.56
CA GLU A 201 -8.02 -6.50 2.51
C GLU A 201 -8.49 -7.96 2.37
N TYR A 202 -9.61 -8.17 1.67
CA TYR A 202 -10.11 -9.52 1.41
C TYR A 202 -9.18 -10.31 0.49
N VAL A 203 -8.82 -11.53 0.89
CA VAL A 203 -7.92 -12.44 0.17
C VAL A 203 -8.39 -12.71 -1.27
N SER A 204 -9.71 -12.83 -1.48
CA SER A 204 -10.30 -13.18 -2.78
C SER A 204 -9.96 -12.17 -3.88
N PHE A 205 -9.69 -10.91 -3.53
CA PHE A 205 -9.32 -9.87 -4.48
C PHE A 205 -7.98 -10.09 -5.18
N PHE A 206 -7.12 -10.91 -4.58
CA PHE A 206 -5.77 -11.21 -5.06
C PHE A 206 -5.64 -12.68 -5.51
N SER A 207 -6.74 -13.40 -5.67
CA SER A 207 -6.74 -14.84 -5.99
C SER A 207 -6.00 -15.22 -7.29
N ASP A 208 -5.83 -14.28 -8.22
CA ASP A 208 -5.08 -14.45 -9.46
C ASP A 208 -3.75 -13.66 -9.50
N ILE A 209 -3.32 -13.11 -8.37
CA ILE A 209 -2.11 -12.29 -8.23
C ILE A 209 -1.10 -13.00 -7.32
N ASP A 210 0.15 -13.10 -7.77
CA ASP A 210 1.26 -13.52 -6.90
C ASP A 210 1.63 -12.36 -5.97
N LEU A 211 1.07 -12.39 -4.76
CA LEU A 211 1.12 -11.27 -3.83
C LEU A 211 2.37 -11.31 -2.96
N GLN A 212 3.18 -10.24 -3.04
CA GLN A 212 4.36 -10.05 -2.19
C GLN A 212 4.04 -9.37 -0.84
N HIS A 213 2.82 -8.89 -0.65
CA HIS A 213 2.36 -8.27 0.59
C HIS A 213 1.73 -9.34 1.49
N GLU A 214 1.90 -9.19 2.80
CA GLU A 214 1.18 -10.00 3.77
C GLU A 214 -0.27 -9.51 3.87
N LEU A 215 -1.20 -10.44 4.10
CA LEU A 215 -2.62 -10.13 4.21
C LEU A 215 -3.17 -10.51 5.59
N SER A 216 -4.10 -9.70 6.06
CA SER A 216 -5.00 -10.09 7.15
C SER A 216 -6.43 -10.27 6.62
N PRO A 217 -6.93 -11.51 6.49
CA PRO A 217 -8.33 -11.76 6.20
C PRO A 217 -9.25 -11.02 7.18
N ILE A 218 -10.18 -10.26 6.62
CA ILE A 218 -11.16 -9.49 7.40
C ILE A 218 -12.39 -10.36 7.61
N MET A 219 -12.78 -10.52 8.87
CA MET A 219 -14.03 -11.17 9.23
C MET A 219 -15.23 -10.28 8.86
N PRO A 220 -16.43 -10.85 8.67
CA PRO A 220 -17.64 -10.10 8.31
C PRO A 220 -17.77 -8.79 9.11
N PRO A 221 -17.95 -7.63 8.43
CA PRO A 221 -17.83 -6.32 9.04
C PRO A 221 -18.99 -6.00 10.00
N GLU A 222 -19.00 -4.78 10.52
CA GLU A 222 -19.93 -4.27 11.53
C GLU A 222 -21.40 -4.28 11.11
N ASN A 223 -21.71 -4.43 9.82
CA ASN A 223 -23.07 -4.51 9.28
C ASN A 223 -23.59 -5.95 9.11
N GLN A 224 -22.90 -6.95 9.67
CA GLN A 224 -23.28 -8.36 9.61
C GLN A 224 -23.70 -8.88 11.00
N THR A 225 -24.51 -9.94 11.05
CA THR A 225 -24.99 -10.53 12.31
C THR A 225 -23.85 -11.21 13.08
N LEU A 226 -24.01 -11.34 14.42
CA LEU A 226 -23.10 -12.14 15.25
C LEU A 226 -22.95 -13.59 14.75
N GLU A 227 -24.03 -14.22 14.27
CA GLU A 227 -24.01 -15.60 13.79
C GLU A 227 -23.13 -15.76 12.54
N THR A 228 -23.24 -14.81 11.60
CA THR A 228 -22.38 -14.77 10.43
C THR A 228 -20.92 -14.56 10.83
N PHE A 229 -20.66 -13.65 11.77
CA PHE A 229 -19.33 -13.39 12.29
C PHE A 229 -18.73 -14.62 13.00
N GLN A 230 -19.49 -15.27 13.88
CA GLN A 230 -19.08 -16.48 14.60
C GLN A 230 -18.76 -17.62 13.63
N THR A 231 -19.60 -17.84 12.62
CA THR A 231 -19.37 -18.86 11.58
C THR A 231 -18.08 -18.60 10.82
N ALA A 232 -17.83 -17.34 10.44
CA ALA A 232 -16.62 -16.96 9.73
C ALA A 232 -15.35 -17.13 10.59
N ILE A 233 -15.38 -16.76 11.87
CA ILE A 233 -14.27 -17.01 12.80
C ILE A 233 -14.00 -18.50 12.94
N GLN A 234 -15.03 -19.31 13.15
CA GLN A 234 -14.86 -20.75 13.32
C GLN A 234 -14.30 -21.41 12.04
N TRP A 235 -14.75 -20.98 10.87
CA TRP A 235 -14.13 -21.40 9.62
C TRP A 235 -12.66 -20.97 9.55
N ALA A 236 -12.37 -19.68 9.75
CA ALA A 236 -11.02 -19.15 9.65
C ALA A 236 -10.04 -19.77 10.67
N TYR A 237 -10.51 -20.12 11.87
CA TYR A 237 -9.72 -20.78 12.91
C TYR A 237 -9.43 -22.26 12.58
N ASN A 238 -10.38 -22.98 11.97
CA ASN A 238 -10.22 -24.41 11.72
C ASN A 238 -9.64 -24.75 10.33
N ASP A 239 -9.62 -23.78 9.40
CA ASP A 239 -9.10 -23.99 8.04
C ASP A 239 -7.56 -24.05 8.01
N LYS A 240 -7.01 -25.18 7.59
CA LYS A 240 -5.55 -25.40 7.52
C LYS A 240 -4.87 -24.54 6.46
N THR A 241 -5.50 -24.35 5.31
CA THR A 241 -4.91 -23.55 4.23
C THR A 241 -4.83 -22.08 4.63
N LEU A 242 -5.87 -21.55 5.27
CA LEU A 242 -5.83 -20.21 5.86
C LEU A 242 -4.79 -20.11 6.98
N THR A 243 -4.68 -21.11 7.85
CA THR A 243 -3.61 -21.16 8.88
C THR A 243 -2.24 -20.90 8.27
N GLU A 244 -1.92 -21.65 7.21
CA GLU A 244 -0.58 -21.71 6.64
C GLU A 244 -0.23 -20.44 5.87
N HIS A 245 -1.21 -19.88 5.15
CA HIS A 245 -0.96 -18.75 4.24
C HIS A 245 -1.37 -17.39 4.83
N TYR A 246 -2.44 -17.35 5.63
CA TYR A 246 -3.06 -16.13 6.14
C TYR A 246 -3.48 -16.29 7.61
N PRO A 247 -2.53 -16.52 8.53
CA PRO A 247 -2.83 -16.92 9.92
C PRO A 247 -3.57 -15.87 10.77
N MET A 248 -3.79 -14.66 10.27
CA MET A 248 -4.49 -13.62 11.02
C MET A 248 -6.01 -13.68 10.84
N ILE A 249 -6.73 -13.53 11.95
CA ILE A 249 -8.14 -13.23 12.01
C ILE A 249 -8.27 -11.75 12.42
N SER A 250 -8.84 -10.90 11.56
CA SER A 250 -9.02 -9.48 11.84
C SER A 250 -10.50 -9.10 11.95
N ASN A 251 -10.88 -8.43 13.04
CA ASN A 251 -12.25 -7.96 13.25
C ASN A 251 -12.48 -6.52 12.77
N SER A 252 -13.61 -6.39 12.07
CA SER A 252 -14.34 -5.20 11.62
C SER A 252 -13.54 -4.21 10.77
N MET A 253 -14.27 -3.29 10.13
CA MET A 253 -13.74 -2.26 9.23
C MET A 253 -13.95 -0.88 9.84
N HIS A 254 -15.11 -0.61 10.46
CA HIS A 254 -15.42 0.70 11.02
C HIS A 254 -15.87 0.63 12.48
N ALA A 255 -15.54 1.67 13.24
CA ALA A 255 -15.89 1.86 14.65
C ALA A 255 -17.36 2.32 14.86
N TRP A 256 -18.30 1.92 14.00
CA TRP A 256 -19.67 2.45 13.99
C TRP A 256 -20.60 1.89 15.06
N TYR A 257 -20.14 0.96 15.89
CA TYR A 257 -20.94 0.39 16.98
C TYR A 257 -21.42 1.46 17.96
N GLY A 258 -22.70 1.43 18.32
CA GLY A 258 -23.28 2.43 19.23
C GLY A 258 -23.49 3.81 18.61
N THR A 259 -23.26 3.96 17.30
CA THR A 259 -23.51 5.18 16.53
C THR A 259 -24.76 5.02 15.68
N GLN A 260 -25.25 6.11 15.07
CA GLN A 260 -26.36 6.06 14.11
C GLN A 260 -26.03 5.37 12.77
N ARG A 261 -24.76 4.99 12.54
CA ARG A 261 -24.29 4.38 11.28
C ARG A 261 -24.34 2.85 11.29
N SER A 262 -24.51 2.25 12.46
CA SER A 262 -24.71 0.81 12.63
C SER A 262 -26.05 0.56 13.33
N GLU A 263 -26.72 -0.53 12.97
CA GLU A 263 -27.88 -1.01 13.73
C GLU A 263 -27.46 -1.67 15.06
N TYR A 264 -26.15 -1.94 15.24
CA TYR A 264 -25.60 -2.62 16.40
C TYR A 264 -24.93 -1.65 17.39
N GLY A 265 -25.17 -1.91 18.69
CA GLY A 265 -24.56 -1.19 19.80
C GLY A 265 -23.21 -1.77 20.24
N TYR A 266 -22.57 -1.13 21.23
CA TYR A 266 -21.33 -1.64 21.85
C TYR A 266 -21.49 -3.02 22.50
N ASP A 267 -22.69 -3.43 22.90
CA ASP A 267 -22.93 -4.78 23.42
C ASP A 267 -22.71 -5.86 22.36
N GLU A 268 -22.96 -5.56 21.08
CA GLU A 268 -22.62 -6.46 19.98
C GLU A 268 -21.11 -6.56 19.80
N LEU A 269 -20.41 -5.42 19.87
CA LEU A 269 -18.95 -5.39 19.79
C LEU A 269 -18.31 -6.21 20.92
N ARG A 270 -18.83 -6.11 22.15
CA ARG A 270 -18.39 -6.93 23.29
C ARG A 270 -18.53 -8.42 23.02
N LYS A 271 -19.67 -8.87 22.50
CA LYS A 271 -19.86 -10.29 22.14
C LYS A 271 -18.88 -10.75 21.06
N ARG A 272 -18.58 -9.89 20.08
CA ARG A 272 -17.56 -10.20 19.06
C ARG A 272 -16.17 -10.30 19.68
N PHE A 273 -15.83 -9.43 20.64
CA PHE A 273 -14.59 -9.53 21.39
C PHE A 273 -14.54 -10.78 22.28
N ASP A 274 -15.63 -11.15 22.96
CA ASP A 274 -15.74 -12.40 23.73
C ASP A 274 -15.38 -13.62 22.85
N LEU A 275 -15.84 -13.65 21.60
CA LEU A 275 -15.50 -14.71 20.64
C LEU A 275 -14.02 -14.72 20.28
N LEU A 276 -13.40 -13.55 20.08
CA LEU A 276 -11.99 -13.44 19.69
C LEU A 276 -11.04 -13.80 20.83
N VAL A 277 -11.31 -13.33 22.06
CA VAL A 277 -10.49 -13.66 23.24
C VAL A 277 -10.69 -15.11 23.69
N GLY A 278 -11.83 -15.71 23.34
CA GLY A 278 -12.12 -17.12 23.60
C GLY A 278 -11.41 -18.09 22.66
N LEU A 279 -10.70 -17.62 21.63
CA LEU A 279 -9.89 -18.48 20.77
C LEU A 279 -8.65 -18.97 21.52
N GLU A 280 -8.42 -20.27 21.50
CA GLU A 280 -7.21 -20.88 22.06
C GLU A 280 -6.01 -20.61 21.15
N ASP A 281 -4.79 -20.59 21.72
CA ASP A 281 -3.55 -20.50 20.95
C ASP A 281 -3.52 -19.35 19.90
N VAL A 282 -3.70 -18.12 20.39
CA VAL A 282 -3.68 -16.92 19.53
C VAL A 282 -2.65 -15.89 19.97
N TRP A 283 -1.93 -15.34 19.01
CA TRP A 283 -1.10 -14.17 19.19
C TRP A 283 -1.94 -12.90 18.99
N HIS A 284 -2.24 -12.18 20.07
CA HIS A 284 -2.89 -10.87 19.99
C HIS A 284 -1.87 -9.79 19.62
N CYS A 285 -2.00 -9.23 18.42
CA CYS A 285 -1.10 -8.20 17.91
C CYS A 285 -1.84 -7.16 17.08
N ASN A 286 -1.20 -6.02 16.83
CA ASN A 286 -1.67 -5.08 15.81
C ASN A 286 -1.15 -5.49 14.42
N GLN A 287 -1.73 -4.92 13.36
CA GLN A 287 -1.40 -5.33 11.98
C GLN A 287 -0.03 -4.82 11.51
N ASN A 288 0.53 -3.75 12.11
CA ASN A 288 1.92 -3.35 11.84
C ASN A 288 2.91 -4.40 12.36
N GLN A 289 2.71 -4.88 13.60
CA GLN A 289 3.49 -5.95 14.23
C GLN A 289 3.39 -7.25 13.43
N TYR A 290 2.16 -7.67 13.11
CA TYR A 290 1.91 -8.87 12.32
C TYR A 290 2.59 -8.81 10.95
N GLY A 291 2.36 -7.73 10.19
CA GLY A 291 2.94 -7.55 8.87
C GLY A 291 4.47 -7.58 8.89
N SER A 292 5.07 -6.97 9.91
CA SER A 292 6.53 -6.89 10.06
C SER A 292 7.15 -8.23 10.45
N TYR A 293 6.53 -8.96 11.40
CA TYR A 293 6.96 -10.31 11.75
C TYR A 293 6.85 -11.26 10.56
N ARG A 294 5.74 -11.21 9.81
CA ARG A 294 5.50 -12.08 8.66
C ARG A 294 6.48 -11.81 7.51
N ARG A 295 6.76 -10.53 7.21
CA ARG A 295 7.83 -10.12 6.30
C ARG A 295 9.18 -10.71 6.73
N GLN A 296 9.50 -10.60 8.02
CA GLN A 296 10.73 -11.13 8.59
C GLN A 296 10.80 -12.66 8.48
N TYR A 297 9.73 -13.38 8.82
CA TYR A 297 9.64 -14.84 8.68
C TYR A 297 9.91 -15.29 7.25
N ARG A 298 9.27 -14.65 6.27
CA ARG A 298 9.38 -15.00 4.85
C ARG A 298 10.79 -14.75 4.29
N ASP A 299 11.39 -13.64 4.68
CA ASP A 299 12.67 -13.20 4.13
C ASP A 299 13.86 -13.78 4.92
N ALA A 300 13.64 -14.33 6.12
CA ALA A 300 14.66 -14.95 6.94
C ALA A 300 15.04 -16.35 6.46
N LYS A 301 16.31 -16.73 6.63
CA LYS A 301 16.85 -18.03 6.21
C LYS A 301 17.86 -18.58 7.21
N LEU A 302 17.83 -19.89 7.38
CA LEU A 302 18.89 -20.65 8.04
C LEU A 302 19.92 -21.04 6.98
N ILE A 303 21.02 -20.30 6.89
CA ILE A 303 22.00 -20.47 5.80
C ILE A 303 23.07 -21.52 6.12
N GLN A 304 23.30 -21.80 7.39
CA GLN A 304 24.28 -22.81 7.81
C GLN A 304 23.95 -23.38 9.18
N VAL A 305 24.06 -24.71 9.32
CA VAL A 305 24.01 -25.41 10.60
C VAL A 305 25.29 -26.22 10.75
N ARG A 306 26.17 -25.84 11.67
CA ARG A 306 27.41 -26.58 12.00
C ARG A 306 27.24 -27.27 13.32
N ARG A 307 27.62 -28.55 13.39
CA ARG A 307 27.59 -29.34 14.63
C ARG A 307 29.02 -29.69 15.02
N SER A 308 29.35 -29.53 16.30
CA SER A 308 30.64 -29.89 16.85
C SER A 308 30.46 -30.28 18.30
N GLY A 309 30.69 -31.56 18.64
CA GLY A 309 30.35 -32.02 19.98
C GLY A 309 28.85 -31.90 20.22
N ASN A 310 28.51 -31.58 21.46
CA ASN A 310 27.16 -31.25 21.89
C ASN A 310 26.75 -29.80 21.56
N THR A 311 27.42 -29.12 20.63
CA THR A 311 27.12 -27.73 20.26
C THR A 311 26.66 -27.64 18.80
N VAL A 312 25.63 -26.82 18.56
CA VAL A 312 25.14 -26.47 17.23
C VAL A 312 25.26 -24.97 17.01
N HIS A 313 25.89 -24.56 15.91
CA HIS A 313 25.93 -23.17 15.46
C HIS A 313 25.01 -22.98 14.26
N VAL A 314 24.09 -22.03 14.35
CA VAL A 314 23.12 -21.70 13.31
C VAL A 314 23.36 -20.27 12.84
N ALA A 315 23.66 -20.12 11.55
CA ALA A 315 23.71 -18.80 10.92
C ALA A 315 22.33 -18.45 10.36
N VAL A 316 21.76 -17.36 10.85
CA VAL A 316 20.44 -16.83 10.47
C VAL A 316 20.65 -15.54 9.71
N THR A 317 20.09 -15.44 8.50
CA THR A 317 19.96 -14.16 7.78
C THR A 317 18.54 -13.65 7.90
N ARG A 318 18.33 -12.36 8.11
CA ARG A 318 17.01 -11.71 8.19
C ARG A 318 17.09 -10.23 7.76
N PRO A 319 15.97 -9.60 7.38
CA PRO A 319 15.93 -8.15 7.17
C PRO A 319 16.40 -7.35 8.40
N SER A 320 17.01 -6.18 8.17
CA SER A 320 17.31 -5.21 9.24
C SER A 320 16.05 -4.72 9.94
N VAL A 321 16.18 -4.28 11.19
CA VAL A 321 15.01 -3.73 11.93
C VAL A 321 14.45 -2.48 11.24
N LEU A 322 15.30 -1.72 10.54
CA LEU A 322 14.92 -0.54 9.78
C LEU A 322 14.19 -0.86 8.47
N ALA A 323 14.35 -2.08 7.94
CA ALA A 323 13.60 -2.58 6.79
C ALA A 323 12.19 -3.04 7.19
N VAL A 324 12.06 -3.70 8.35
CA VAL A 324 10.79 -4.26 8.84
C VAL A 324 10.10 -3.40 9.89
N ASN A 325 10.66 -2.26 10.30
CA ASN A 325 9.97 -1.21 11.06
C ASN A 325 9.22 -1.66 12.35
N ASP A 326 9.58 -2.81 12.91
CA ASP A 326 9.07 -3.35 14.17
C ASP A 326 10.15 -4.25 14.76
N ASP A 327 10.28 -4.25 16.09
CA ASP A 327 11.36 -4.95 16.80
C ASP A 327 10.94 -6.32 17.37
N THR A 328 9.74 -6.81 17.02
CA THR A 328 9.30 -8.16 17.40
C THR A 328 10.39 -9.19 17.02
N PRO A 329 10.90 -9.96 17.99
CA PRO A 329 11.99 -10.89 17.74
C PRO A 329 11.53 -12.08 16.89
N LEU A 330 12.45 -12.67 16.14
CA LEU A 330 12.18 -13.85 15.33
C LEU A 330 12.05 -15.07 16.26
N THR A 331 10.96 -15.82 16.19
CA THR A 331 10.85 -17.06 16.95
C THR A 331 11.48 -18.21 16.18
N LEU A 332 12.32 -18.99 16.87
CA LEU A 332 12.87 -20.24 16.38
C LEU A 332 12.47 -21.39 17.31
N SER A 333 12.28 -22.56 16.72
CA SER A 333 12.04 -23.82 17.44
C SER A 333 13.19 -24.78 17.27
N ILE A 334 13.44 -25.57 18.32
CA ILE A 334 14.32 -26.73 18.33
C ILE A 334 13.42 -27.97 18.46
N ASN A 335 13.42 -28.79 17.41
CA ASN A 335 12.57 -29.96 17.25
C ASN A 335 13.40 -31.26 17.31
N GLY A 336 12.75 -32.40 17.55
CA GLY A 336 13.37 -33.73 17.52
C GLY A 336 14.16 -34.13 18.77
N VAL A 337 14.17 -33.26 19.79
CA VAL A 337 14.80 -33.48 21.10
C VAL A 337 13.95 -32.84 22.19
N GLY A 338 13.97 -33.39 23.40
CA GLY A 338 13.26 -32.80 24.54
C GLY A 338 13.89 -31.48 24.98
N ALA A 339 13.05 -30.54 25.43
CA ALA A 339 13.49 -29.21 25.83
C ALA A 339 14.53 -29.22 26.97
N GLU A 340 14.47 -30.22 27.85
CA GLU A 340 15.43 -30.45 28.93
C GLU A 340 16.86 -30.76 28.46
N THR A 341 17.01 -31.19 27.21
CA THR A 341 18.33 -31.47 26.61
C THR A 341 19.04 -30.22 26.12
N VAL A 342 18.34 -29.09 26.01
CA VAL A 342 18.88 -27.78 25.62
C VAL A 342 19.39 -27.07 26.87
N LEU A 343 20.70 -26.90 26.98
CA LEU A 343 21.35 -26.27 28.12
C LEU A 343 21.41 -24.75 28.00
N SER A 344 21.68 -24.22 26.80
CA SER A 344 21.67 -22.78 26.53
C SER A 344 21.46 -22.47 25.05
N VAL A 345 20.97 -21.25 24.79
CA VAL A 345 20.89 -20.65 23.46
C VAL A 345 21.41 -19.22 23.56
N ASP A 346 22.48 -18.93 22.82
CA ASP A 346 23.22 -17.68 22.95
C ASP A 346 23.49 -17.05 21.57
N CYS A 347 23.49 -15.73 21.52
CA CYS A 347 23.90 -14.95 20.34
C CYS A 347 24.73 -13.76 20.81
N ASN A 348 25.91 -13.56 20.24
CA ASN A 348 26.88 -12.58 20.76
C ASN A 348 26.43 -11.12 20.57
N ASP A 349 25.64 -10.84 19.54
CA ASP A 349 25.28 -9.49 19.13
C ASP A 349 23.78 -9.21 19.25
N ALA A 350 22.99 -10.10 19.86
CA ALA A 350 21.57 -9.88 20.06
C ALA A 350 21.02 -10.56 21.32
N LYS A 351 19.91 -10.02 21.81
CA LYS A 351 19.16 -10.63 22.91
C LYS A 351 18.52 -11.94 22.46
N VAL A 352 18.74 -13.00 23.22
CA VAL A 352 18.01 -14.27 23.10
C VAL A 352 17.16 -14.45 24.36
N VAL A 353 15.90 -14.85 24.17
CA VAL A 353 14.97 -15.13 25.27
C VAL A 353 14.33 -16.49 25.03
N MET A 354 14.49 -17.42 25.97
CA MET A 354 13.76 -18.68 25.93
C MET A 354 12.27 -18.42 26.17
N SER A 355 11.41 -19.09 25.40
CA SER A 355 9.97 -19.02 25.66
C SER A 355 9.60 -19.93 26.83
N ASP A 356 8.70 -19.45 27.69
CA ASP A 356 8.08 -20.25 28.74
C ASP A 356 6.97 -21.16 28.21
N ARG A 357 6.64 -21.02 26.91
CA ARG A 357 5.56 -21.75 26.28
C ARG A 357 5.93 -23.21 26.05
N LYS A 358 5.04 -24.09 26.50
CA LYS A 358 5.15 -25.55 26.30
C LYS A 358 4.27 -25.97 25.13
N LEU A 359 4.87 -26.08 23.95
CA LEU A 359 4.25 -26.58 22.74
C LEU A 359 4.83 -27.95 22.40
N ASP A 360 4.07 -29.01 22.69
CA ASP A 360 4.51 -30.39 22.48
C ASP A 360 5.86 -30.66 23.17
N ASP A 361 6.78 -31.36 22.49
CA ASP A 361 8.16 -31.60 22.93
C ASP A 361 9.16 -30.53 22.42
N ARG A 362 8.68 -29.43 21.82
CA ARG A 362 9.53 -28.41 21.18
C ARG A 362 10.07 -27.42 22.21
N CYS A 363 11.30 -26.97 21.99
CA CYS A 363 11.89 -25.86 22.72
C CYS A 363 11.89 -24.60 21.84
N LEU A 364 11.36 -23.49 22.36
CA LEU A 364 11.21 -22.23 21.63
C LEU A 364 12.12 -21.15 22.20
N PHE A 365 12.67 -20.31 21.33
CA PHE A 365 13.39 -19.11 21.73
C PHE A 365 13.18 -17.96 20.75
N HIS A 366 13.30 -16.75 21.26
CA HIS A 366 13.16 -15.51 20.51
C HIS A 366 14.53 -14.88 20.27
N LEU A 367 14.88 -14.69 19.01
CA LEU A 367 16.09 -14.02 18.57
C LEU A 367 15.77 -12.55 18.25
N GLY A 368 16.26 -11.64 19.09
CA GLY A 368 16.20 -10.20 18.86
C GLY A 368 16.99 -9.76 17.62
N HIS A 369 16.73 -8.55 17.15
CA HIS A 369 17.60 -7.88 16.18
C HIS A 369 19.00 -7.62 16.79
N PRO A 370 20.04 -7.42 15.94
CA PRO A 370 21.36 -7.02 16.43
C PRO A 370 21.27 -5.77 17.33
N ASN A 371 22.03 -5.76 18.43
CA ASN A 371 21.99 -4.71 19.45
C ASN A 371 22.31 -3.30 18.92
N ASP A 372 22.97 -3.25 17.77
CA ASP A 372 23.44 -2.04 17.13
C ASP A 372 22.50 -1.55 16.00
N ASP A 373 21.39 -2.28 15.78
CA ASP A 373 20.30 -1.98 14.86
C ASP A 373 19.06 -1.63 15.71
N ARG A 374 18.58 -0.38 15.65
CA ARG A 374 17.48 0.10 16.50
C ARG A 374 16.50 0.92 15.68
N LEU A 375 15.21 0.80 16.02
CA LEU A 375 14.18 1.68 15.47
C LEU A 375 14.43 3.13 15.88
N PRO A 376 14.01 4.10 15.05
CA PRO A 376 14.08 5.51 15.43
C PRO A 376 13.24 5.78 16.66
N THR A 377 13.77 6.59 17.57
CA THR A 377 13.03 7.12 18.73
C THR A 377 12.29 8.41 18.39
N LYS A 378 12.77 9.10 17.35
CA LYS A 378 12.20 10.32 16.78
C LYS A 378 12.15 10.22 15.27
N ILE A 379 11.07 10.68 14.67
CA ILE A 379 10.87 10.68 13.22
C ILE A 379 10.46 12.07 12.77
N GLY A 380 11.22 12.65 11.83
CA GLY A 380 10.96 13.98 11.28
C GLY A 380 10.56 13.93 9.80
N HIS A 381 10.09 15.07 9.30
CA HIS A 381 9.79 15.28 7.88
C HIS A 381 10.27 16.67 7.43
N ILE A 382 11.17 16.69 6.45
CA ILE A 382 11.57 17.92 5.73
C ILE A 382 10.95 17.88 4.33
N ALA A 383 10.02 18.80 4.07
CA ALA A 383 9.32 18.89 2.79
C ALA A 383 9.97 19.92 1.86
N ASN A 384 10.19 19.54 0.60
CA ASN A 384 10.65 20.43 -0.47
C ASN A 384 9.66 20.43 -1.65
N PRO A 385 8.44 20.99 -1.48
CA PRO A 385 7.39 20.91 -2.49
C PRO A 385 7.76 21.60 -3.82
N ASP A 386 8.73 22.52 -3.79
CA ASP A 386 9.15 23.31 -4.96
C ASP A 386 10.48 22.83 -5.58
N ASN A 387 11.01 21.68 -5.13
CA ASN A 387 12.25 21.08 -5.64
C ASN A 387 13.47 22.02 -5.61
N GLN A 388 13.57 22.85 -4.57
CA GLN A 388 14.67 23.78 -4.37
C GLN A 388 15.96 23.01 -4.06
N PRO A 389 17.12 23.37 -4.64
CA PRO A 389 18.36 22.62 -4.44
C PRO A 389 19.11 22.97 -3.16
N ASN A 390 18.67 23.99 -2.42
CA ASN A 390 19.40 24.60 -1.32
C ASN A 390 18.71 24.31 0.02
N GLU A 391 19.39 23.59 0.93
CA GLU A 391 18.83 23.25 2.24
C GLU A 391 18.57 24.47 3.14
N SER A 392 19.23 25.61 2.91
CA SER A 392 19.02 26.81 3.74
C SER A 392 17.71 27.56 3.47
N GLU A 393 16.98 27.17 2.43
CA GLU A 393 15.66 27.71 2.09
C GLU A 393 14.51 26.87 2.68
N LEU A 394 14.84 25.73 3.32
CA LEU A 394 13.86 24.85 3.94
C LEU A 394 13.93 24.95 5.46
N GLU A 395 12.77 24.85 6.09
CA GLU A 395 12.70 24.78 7.55
C GLU A 395 13.25 23.44 8.03
N PRO A 396 14.12 23.42 9.05
CA PRO A 396 14.54 22.20 9.71
C PRO A 396 13.34 21.51 10.37
N ASP A 397 13.46 20.20 10.56
CA ASP A 397 12.48 19.48 11.37
C ASP A 397 12.61 19.87 12.86
N PRO A 398 11.50 20.11 13.58
CA PRO A 398 11.55 20.55 14.97
C PRO A 398 12.15 19.53 15.96
N ASP A 399 12.10 18.23 15.65
CA ASP A 399 12.75 17.20 16.46
C ASP A 399 14.26 17.06 16.13
N PHE A 400 14.69 17.63 15.00
CA PHE A 400 16.09 17.63 14.54
C PHE A 400 16.60 19.01 14.09
N PRO A 401 16.52 20.06 14.93
CA PRO A 401 16.87 21.44 14.56
C PRO A 401 18.34 21.64 14.15
N GLN A 402 19.21 20.69 14.49
CA GLN A 402 20.62 20.68 14.11
C GLN A 402 20.87 20.10 12.70
N ILE A 403 19.88 19.49 12.06
CA ILE A 403 20.00 18.87 10.74
C ILE A 403 19.28 19.73 9.71
N ASN A 404 20.05 20.35 8.82
CA ASN A 404 19.53 20.96 7.60
C ASN A 404 19.68 19.97 6.46
N GLY A 405 18.56 19.55 5.87
CA GLY A 405 18.55 18.56 4.80
C GLY A 405 17.70 19.00 3.62
N VAL A 406 18.07 18.58 2.43
CA VAL A 406 17.26 18.76 1.22
C VAL A 406 17.34 17.55 0.33
N LEU A 407 16.18 17.08 -0.10
CA LEU A 407 16.04 16.19 -1.25
C LEU A 407 15.58 17.04 -2.43
N TYR A 408 16.19 16.86 -3.60
CA TYR A 408 15.71 17.45 -4.84
C TYR A 408 16.06 16.58 -6.04
N ALA A 409 15.24 16.65 -7.08
CA ALA A 409 15.44 15.98 -8.35
C ALA A 409 16.06 16.94 -9.36
N GLN A 410 17.23 16.59 -9.89
CA GLN A 410 17.91 17.37 -10.93
C GLN A 410 18.36 16.43 -12.05
N ASN A 411 17.98 16.74 -13.29
CA ASN A 411 18.16 15.85 -14.44
C ASN A 411 17.54 14.46 -14.15
N GLN A 412 18.27 13.38 -14.42
CA GLN A 412 17.87 12.00 -14.12
C GLN A 412 18.52 11.52 -12.80
N SER A 413 18.51 12.35 -11.76
CA SER A 413 19.05 11.97 -10.45
C SER A 413 18.30 12.64 -9.31
N LEU A 414 18.17 11.92 -8.20
CA LEU A 414 17.84 12.48 -6.89
C LEU A 414 19.13 12.85 -6.17
N LYS A 415 19.14 14.05 -5.61
CA LYS A 415 20.24 14.61 -4.83
C LYS A 415 19.75 14.80 -3.40
N LEU A 416 20.49 14.22 -2.46
CA LEU A 416 20.29 14.42 -1.03
C LEU A 416 21.50 15.16 -0.49
N SER A 417 21.29 16.37 0.02
CA SER A 417 22.29 17.15 0.73
C SER A 417 21.88 17.29 2.19
N LEU A 418 22.84 17.18 3.09
CA LEU A 418 22.63 17.33 4.52
C LEU A 418 23.81 18.04 5.17
N LYS A 419 23.52 18.90 6.13
CA LYS A 419 24.47 19.53 7.03
C LYS A 419 24.01 19.36 8.47
N CYS A 420 24.89 18.81 9.29
CA CYS A 420 24.72 18.75 10.74
C CYS A 420 25.46 19.95 11.33
N ALA A 421 24.77 20.80 12.09
CA ALA A 421 25.36 21.99 12.70
C ALA A 421 25.96 21.69 14.09
N GLY A 422 26.89 22.55 14.51
CA GLY A 422 27.46 22.50 15.87
C GLY A 422 28.42 21.33 16.09
N ASN A 423 28.49 20.86 17.35
CA ASN A 423 29.34 19.72 17.74
C ASN A 423 28.56 18.39 17.76
N HIS A 424 27.43 18.32 17.06
CA HIS A 424 26.60 17.13 16.98
C HIS A 424 27.21 16.09 16.04
N ARG A 425 27.02 14.82 16.39
CA ARG A 425 27.66 13.68 15.73
C ARG A 425 26.62 12.84 15.00
N LEU A 426 26.74 12.77 13.68
CA LEU A 426 25.88 11.96 12.82
C LEU A 426 26.61 10.70 12.35
N ASP A 427 26.10 9.53 12.73
CA ASP A 427 26.70 8.23 12.42
C ASP A 427 25.70 7.28 11.74
N ARG A 428 26.23 6.24 11.08
CA ARG A 428 25.47 5.06 10.59
C ARG A 428 24.28 5.41 9.69
N LEU A 429 24.47 6.37 8.80
CA LEU A 429 23.40 6.85 7.94
C LEU A 429 23.02 5.81 6.88
N ARG A 430 21.74 5.46 6.83
CA ARG A 430 21.09 4.60 5.85
C ARG A 430 19.99 5.39 5.14
N VAL A 431 20.03 5.41 3.82
CA VAL A 431 19.00 6.03 2.98
C VAL A 431 18.26 4.96 2.21
N ALA A 432 16.94 4.87 2.38
CA ALA A 432 16.07 4.14 1.47
C ALA A 432 15.42 5.13 0.49
N TRP A 433 15.73 4.98 -0.80
CA TRP A 433 15.19 5.81 -1.87
C TRP A 433 13.80 5.31 -2.28
N ARG A 434 12.82 6.19 -2.20
CA ARG A 434 11.40 5.89 -2.40
C ARG A 434 10.93 6.67 -3.64
N VAL A 435 10.85 5.97 -4.77
CA VAL A 435 10.53 6.57 -6.08
C VAL A 435 9.26 5.95 -6.68
N PRO A 436 8.44 6.75 -7.39
CA PRO A 436 7.23 6.25 -8.03
C PRO A 436 7.57 5.30 -9.19
N ILE A 437 6.60 4.47 -9.60
CA ILE A 437 6.81 3.37 -10.57
C ILE A 437 7.37 3.82 -11.94
N GLY A 438 7.19 5.08 -12.30
CA GLY A 438 7.79 5.69 -13.49
C GLY A 438 9.32 5.69 -13.48
N TYR A 439 9.92 5.35 -12.33
CA TYR A 439 11.34 5.36 -12.08
C TYR A 439 11.82 4.07 -11.40
N GLN A 440 13.07 3.71 -11.65
CA GLN A 440 13.84 2.75 -10.88
C GLN A 440 15.12 3.41 -10.38
N VAL A 441 15.67 2.89 -9.30
CA VAL A 441 16.93 3.35 -8.71
C VAL A 441 17.94 2.21 -8.76
N THR A 442 19.20 2.55 -9.04
CA THR A 442 20.30 1.59 -9.12
C THR A 442 20.65 0.99 -7.76
N ALA A 443 20.45 1.74 -6.68
CA ALA A 443 20.62 1.27 -5.30
C ALA A 443 19.41 1.72 -4.47
N PRO A 444 18.40 0.87 -4.24
CA PRO A 444 17.25 1.22 -3.42
C PRO A 444 17.62 1.63 -1.99
N ILE A 445 18.75 1.11 -1.49
CA ILE A 445 19.31 1.41 -0.19
C ILE A 445 20.77 1.80 -0.35
N GLN A 446 21.16 2.91 0.27
CA GLN A 446 22.52 3.42 0.28
C GLN A 446 22.96 3.70 1.72
N HIS A 447 24.19 3.31 2.05
CA HIS A 447 24.82 3.63 3.33
C HIS A 447 25.91 4.68 3.11
N ALA A 448 25.94 5.72 3.92
CA ALA A 448 27.07 6.65 3.91
C ALA A 448 28.27 6.00 4.60
N GLN A 449 29.45 6.19 4.03
CA GLN A 449 30.71 5.75 4.61
C GLN A 449 31.26 6.85 5.52
N GLY A 450 31.74 6.46 6.71
CA GLY A 450 32.32 7.38 7.70
C GLY A 450 31.48 7.53 8.97
N ASN A 451 32.16 7.98 10.04
CA ASN A 451 31.56 8.39 11.30
C ASN A 451 31.71 9.92 11.42
N ASP A 452 30.93 10.54 12.31
CA ASP A 452 31.01 11.97 12.65
C ASP A 452 30.77 12.90 11.44
N LEU A 453 29.76 12.58 10.64
CA LEU A 453 29.45 13.33 9.42
C LEU A 453 28.90 14.73 9.76
N GLN A 454 29.67 15.78 9.41
CA GLN A 454 29.23 17.18 9.48
C GLN A 454 28.43 17.61 8.23
N SER A 455 28.71 16.96 7.10
CA SER A 455 27.97 17.17 5.85
C SER A 455 27.95 15.90 5.02
N LEU A 456 26.87 15.70 4.28
CA LEU A 456 26.70 14.58 3.36
C LEU A 456 26.09 15.08 2.06
N SER A 457 26.57 14.54 0.94
CA SER A 457 25.94 14.70 -0.36
C SER A 457 25.87 13.33 -1.03
N LEU A 458 24.65 12.84 -1.26
CA LEU A 458 24.38 11.60 -1.99
C LEU A 458 23.66 11.91 -3.30
N SER A 459 23.86 11.04 -4.28
CA SER A 459 23.22 11.11 -5.58
C SER A 459 22.74 9.72 -5.96
N GLN A 460 21.47 9.61 -6.31
CA GLN A 460 20.85 8.39 -6.79
C GLN A 460 20.37 8.60 -8.23
N GLU A 461 20.89 7.79 -9.15
CA GLU A 461 20.44 7.80 -10.54
C GLU A 461 18.99 7.32 -10.64
N LEU A 462 18.19 8.02 -11.46
CA LEU A 462 16.82 7.69 -11.79
C LEU A 462 16.77 7.07 -13.19
N GLN A 463 16.50 5.77 -13.25
CA GLN A 463 16.28 5.06 -14.49
C GLN A 463 14.80 5.14 -14.86
N LEU A 464 14.49 5.65 -16.05
CA LEU A 464 13.11 5.79 -16.52
C LEU A 464 12.51 4.42 -16.82
N SER A 465 11.30 4.17 -16.31
CA SER A 465 10.49 3.04 -16.77
C SER A 465 10.26 3.17 -18.28
N PRO A 466 10.31 2.09 -19.08
CA PRO A 466 9.98 2.17 -20.50
C PRO A 466 8.51 2.53 -20.77
N GLN A 467 7.63 2.43 -19.77
CA GLN A 467 6.20 2.70 -19.89
C GLN A 467 5.93 4.18 -19.62
N HIS A 468 5.84 4.97 -20.70
CA HIS A 468 5.59 6.42 -20.68
C HIS A 468 4.37 6.83 -19.84
N ASP A 469 3.34 5.99 -19.82
CA ASP A 469 2.08 6.18 -19.08
C ASP A 469 2.23 6.16 -17.57
N GLN A 470 3.40 5.77 -17.07
CA GLN A 470 3.72 5.79 -15.64
C GLN A 470 4.41 7.07 -15.18
N ARG A 471 4.74 7.99 -16.10
CA ARG A 471 5.58 9.18 -15.84
C ARG A 471 4.82 10.50 -15.88
N TRP A 472 3.49 10.43 -15.89
CA TRP A 472 2.64 11.61 -16.03
C TRP A 472 2.28 12.28 -14.72
N GLY A 473 2.10 13.59 -14.79
CA GLY A 473 1.67 14.44 -13.69
C GLY A 473 2.82 14.87 -12.79
N GLN A 474 2.52 15.56 -11.70
CA GLN A 474 3.53 16.02 -10.75
C GLN A 474 4.22 14.81 -10.10
N GLU A 475 5.54 14.79 -10.17
CA GLU A 475 6.36 13.74 -9.59
C GLU A 475 6.54 13.98 -8.11
N HIS A 476 6.41 12.93 -7.31
CA HIS A 476 6.69 12.95 -5.88
C HIS A 476 7.80 11.95 -5.58
N PHE A 477 8.85 12.39 -4.90
CA PHE A 477 9.97 11.55 -4.47
C PHE A 477 10.16 11.67 -2.96
N ALA A 478 10.61 10.58 -2.34
CA ALA A 478 10.99 10.57 -0.95
C ALA A 478 12.32 9.84 -0.72
N ALA A 479 13.00 10.22 0.35
CA ALA A 479 14.16 9.53 0.90
C ALA A 479 13.92 9.33 2.40
N GLN A 480 13.89 8.08 2.84
CA GLN A 480 13.85 7.75 4.27
C GLN A 480 15.29 7.62 4.75
N MET A 481 15.70 8.53 5.62
CA MET A 481 17.04 8.56 6.19
C MET A 481 17.01 8.14 7.65
N ASP A 482 17.60 7.00 7.96
CA ASP A 482 17.81 6.49 9.32
C ASP A 482 19.26 6.76 9.76
N PHE A 483 19.47 7.20 11.00
CA PHE A 483 20.79 7.60 11.50
C PHE A 483 20.90 7.47 13.02
N LEU A 484 22.13 7.62 13.54
CA LEU A 484 22.39 7.92 14.95
C LEU A 484 22.83 9.38 15.09
N LEU A 485 22.16 10.14 15.94
CA LEU A 485 22.52 11.51 16.31
C LEU A 485 22.93 11.52 17.78
N ASP A 486 24.21 11.79 18.02
CA ASP A 486 24.84 11.67 19.35
C ASP A 486 24.55 10.31 20.02
N GLY A 487 24.52 9.24 19.20
CA GLY A 487 24.24 7.88 19.63
C GLY A 487 22.74 7.52 19.78
N GLN A 488 21.82 8.47 19.58
CA GLN A 488 20.38 8.24 19.60
C GLN A 488 19.83 7.94 18.20
N PRO A 489 19.02 6.89 18.02
CA PRO A 489 18.47 6.56 16.70
C PRO A 489 17.35 7.53 16.31
N GLY A 490 17.47 8.11 15.12
CA GLY A 490 16.50 9.02 14.52
C GLY A 490 16.22 8.69 13.07
N ARG A 491 15.10 9.19 12.56
CA ARG A 491 14.71 9.11 11.15
C ARG A 491 14.27 10.48 10.66
N ILE A 492 14.62 10.85 9.44
CA ILE A 492 14.00 11.97 8.72
C ILE A 492 13.53 11.45 7.37
N HIS A 493 12.27 11.72 7.03
CA HIS A 493 11.80 11.63 5.67
C HIS A 493 12.08 12.96 4.96
N LEU A 494 12.76 12.92 3.82
CA LEU A 494 12.92 14.09 2.97
C LEU A 494 12.08 13.88 1.72
N THR A 495 11.26 14.85 1.35
CA THR A 495 10.40 14.75 0.16
C THR A 495 10.65 15.89 -0.80
N CYS A 496 10.48 15.66 -2.10
CA CYS A 496 10.45 16.72 -3.09
C CYS A 496 9.42 16.46 -4.18
N GLN A 497 9.02 17.51 -4.88
CA GLN A 497 8.09 17.42 -6.00
C GLN A 497 8.54 18.26 -7.17
N ARG A 498 8.46 17.72 -8.39
CA ARG A 498 8.71 18.51 -9.62
C ARG A 498 7.66 18.20 -10.69
N PRO A 499 7.48 19.07 -11.70
CA PRO A 499 6.65 18.73 -12.84
C PRO A 499 7.18 17.48 -13.56
N GLY A 500 6.32 16.49 -13.80
CA GLY A 500 6.62 15.34 -14.65
C GLY A 500 6.13 15.54 -16.09
N GLU A 501 6.00 14.43 -16.81
CA GLU A 501 5.56 14.49 -18.21
C GLU A 501 4.07 14.86 -18.31
N THR A 502 3.74 15.59 -19.38
CA THR A 502 2.34 15.87 -19.72
C THR A 502 1.81 14.75 -20.62
N PRO A 503 0.57 14.26 -20.40
CA PRO A 503 -0.04 13.33 -21.33
C PRO A 503 -0.14 13.92 -22.73
N ASP A 504 0.10 13.09 -23.75
CA ASP A 504 -0.09 13.48 -25.14
C ASP A 504 -1.57 13.41 -25.56
N GLU A 505 -1.87 13.94 -26.74
CA GLU A 505 -3.22 13.94 -27.32
C GLU A 505 -3.74 12.54 -27.69
N SER A 506 -2.97 11.45 -27.51
CA SER A 506 -3.50 10.09 -27.68
C SER A 506 -4.39 9.63 -26.53
N LEU A 507 -4.56 10.48 -25.51
CA LEU A 507 -5.34 10.23 -24.31
C LEU A 507 -6.58 11.13 -24.27
N PRO A 508 -7.66 10.67 -23.63
CA PRO A 508 -8.92 11.42 -23.58
C PRO A 508 -8.88 12.62 -22.61
N LYS A 509 -7.99 12.66 -21.62
CA LYS A 509 -7.85 13.79 -20.69
C LYS A 509 -7.54 15.07 -21.48
N ASP A 510 -8.38 16.09 -21.28
CA ASP A 510 -8.42 17.35 -22.04
C ASP A 510 -8.85 17.26 -23.52
N GLY A 511 -9.02 16.05 -24.06
CA GLY A 511 -9.51 15.80 -25.42
C GLY A 511 -11.03 15.73 -25.56
N PHE A 512 -11.78 15.84 -24.45
CA PHE A 512 -13.25 15.85 -24.43
C PHE A 512 -13.81 17.21 -23.99
N ALA A 513 -14.91 17.61 -24.62
CA ALA A 513 -15.78 18.68 -24.14
C ALA A 513 -16.95 18.09 -23.34
N ILE A 514 -17.46 18.84 -22.37
CA ILE A 514 -18.54 18.43 -21.46
C ILE A 514 -19.75 19.33 -21.66
N LEU A 515 -20.92 18.72 -21.80
CA LEU A 515 -22.23 19.37 -21.75
C LEU A 515 -22.92 19.01 -20.44
N GLY A 516 -23.22 20.01 -19.62
CA GLY A 516 -23.86 19.84 -18.32
C GLY A 516 -23.08 20.50 -17.17
N PRO A 517 -23.50 20.25 -15.92
CA PRO A 517 -24.44 19.19 -15.56
C PRO A 517 -25.88 19.50 -15.99
N ILE A 518 -26.58 18.49 -16.50
CA ILE A 518 -27.96 18.57 -16.96
C ILE A 518 -28.86 17.97 -15.88
N PRO A 519 -29.89 18.70 -15.40
CA PRO A 519 -30.85 18.19 -14.43
C PRO A 519 -31.53 16.89 -14.90
N ASN A 520 -31.75 15.95 -13.98
CA ASN A 520 -32.28 14.61 -14.33
C ASN A 520 -33.69 14.66 -14.94
N ASP A 521 -34.52 15.62 -14.52
CA ASP A 521 -35.85 15.87 -15.07
C ASP A 521 -35.83 16.43 -16.50
N GLN A 522 -34.66 16.93 -16.95
CA GLN A 522 -34.42 17.43 -18.31
C GLN A 522 -33.57 16.46 -19.15
N PHE A 523 -33.17 15.32 -18.59
CA PHE A 523 -32.24 14.39 -19.22
C PHE A 523 -32.96 13.30 -20.01
N ASP A 524 -33.25 13.55 -21.29
CA ASP A 524 -33.82 12.57 -22.22
C ASP A 524 -32.72 11.95 -23.10
N VAL A 525 -32.42 10.67 -22.86
CA VAL A 525 -31.38 9.93 -23.59
C VAL A 525 -31.66 9.85 -25.09
N GLU A 526 -32.89 9.57 -25.52
CA GLU A 526 -33.20 9.41 -26.95
C GLU A 526 -33.18 10.75 -27.69
N ARG A 527 -33.60 11.83 -27.02
CA ARG A 527 -33.42 13.19 -27.56
C ARG A 527 -31.93 13.52 -27.71
N LEU A 528 -31.10 13.27 -26.69
CA LEU A 528 -29.66 13.54 -26.74
C LEU A 528 -28.94 12.69 -27.81
N VAL A 529 -29.36 11.44 -28.00
CA VAL A 529 -28.91 10.58 -29.12
C VAL A 529 -29.24 11.24 -30.46
N THR A 530 -30.49 11.71 -30.63
CA THR A 530 -30.94 12.36 -31.86
C THR A 530 -30.12 13.62 -32.14
N MET A 531 -29.84 14.42 -31.10
CA MET A 531 -28.98 15.60 -31.20
C MET A 531 -27.54 15.25 -31.56
N ALA A 532 -26.98 14.19 -30.98
CA ALA A 532 -25.66 13.68 -31.33
C ALA A 532 -25.57 13.21 -32.79
N GLN A 533 -26.66 12.72 -33.36
CA GLN A 533 -26.73 12.26 -34.76
C GLN A 533 -26.93 13.42 -35.75
N GLN A 534 -27.81 14.37 -35.43
CA GLN A 534 -28.23 15.43 -36.35
C GLN A 534 -27.40 16.71 -36.22
N LEU A 535 -26.99 17.05 -35.00
CA LEU A 535 -26.29 18.29 -34.66
C LEU A 535 -24.99 18.03 -33.86
N PRO A 536 -24.10 17.11 -34.31
CA PRO A 536 -22.90 16.73 -33.56
C PRO A 536 -21.90 17.87 -33.35
N SER A 537 -22.00 18.91 -34.18
CA SER A 537 -21.07 20.04 -34.26
C SER A 537 -21.63 21.33 -33.64
N ALA A 538 -22.85 21.32 -33.10
CA ALA A 538 -23.45 22.53 -32.53
C ALA A 538 -22.69 23.00 -31.27
N GLU A 539 -22.56 24.31 -31.09
CA GLU A 539 -21.89 24.94 -29.93
C GLU A 539 -22.71 24.85 -28.64
N SER A 540 -24.02 24.66 -28.77
CA SER A 540 -24.94 24.39 -27.67
C SER A 540 -26.03 23.42 -28.09
N TRP A 541 -26.63 22.76 -27.11
CA TRP A 541 -27.74 21.83 -27.28
C TRP A 541 -28.93 22.30 -26.45
N GLU A 542 -30.08 22.50 -27.09
CA GLU A 542 -31.38 22.65 -26.42
C GLU A 542 -31.91 21.27 -25.99
N VAL A 543 -31.64 20.89 -24.73
CA VAL A 543 -31.95 19.56 -24.20
C VAL A 543 -33.41 19.42 -23.77
N SER A 544 -34.06 20.53 -23.39
CA SER A 544 -35.50 20.63 -23.12
C SER A 544 -36.00 22.02 -23.53
N ALA A 545 -37.32 22.21 -23.62
CA ALA A 545 -37.90 23.47 -24.11
C ALA A 545 -37.41 24.67 -23.28
N GLY A 546 -36.67 25.58 -23.91
CA GLY A 546 -36.10 26.76 -23.25
C GLY A 546 -34.84 26.50 -22.41
N SER A 547 -34.31 25.26 -22.39
CA SER A 547 -33.10 24.89 -21.66
C SER A 547 -31.98 24.53 -22.63
N SER A 548 -31.08 25.48 -22.86
CA SER A 548 -29.89 25.30 -23.70
C SER A 548 -28.63 25.21 -22.84
N PHE A 549 -27.78 24.25 -23.14
CA PHE A 549 -26.49 24.05 -22.49
C PHE A 549 -25.38 24.23 -23.51
N SER A 550 -24.29 24.90 -23.13
CA SER A 550 -23.11 25.09 -23.97
C SER A 550 -22.00 24.12 -23.59
N TRP A 551 -21.20 23.73 -24.58
CA TRP A 551 -20.06 22.84 -24.36
C TRP A 551 -18.93 23.56 -23.63
N ARG A 552 -18.28 22.85 -22.71
CA ARG A 552 -17.14 23.34 -21.92
C ARG A 552 -15.92 22.46 -22.19
N THR A 553 -14.83 23.06 -22.65
CA THR A 553 -13.55 22.38 -22.89
C THR A 553 -12.61 22.59 -21.70
N LYS A 554 -11.77 21.60 -21.37
CA LYS A 554 -10.78 21.69 -20.29
C LYS A 554 -11.39 22.13 -18.95
N ALA A 555 -12.62 21.69 -18.67
CA ALA A 555 -13.34 22.02 -17.45
C ALA A 555 -12.54 21.61 -16.20
N ARG A 556 -12.38 22.54 -15.25
CA ARG A 556 -11.63 22.35 -14.00
C ARG A 556 -12.51 22.45 -12.75
N ASP A 557 -13.81 22.66 -12.91
CA ASP A 557 -14.82 22.54 -11.87
C ASP A 557 -15.18 21.06 -11.64
N GLY A 558 -15.31 20.65 -10.38
CA GLY A 558 -15.62 19.25 -10.01
C GLY A 558 -14.96 18.86 -8.68
N TYR A 559 -15.29 17.67 -8.17
CA TYR A 559 -14.87 17.23 -6.84
C TYR A 559 -13.36 16.96 -6.72
N VAL A 560 -12.77 16.30 -7.71
CA VAL A 560 -11.36 15.87 -7.70
C VAL A 560 -10.49 16.81 -8.51
N ASN A 561 -9.28 17.13 -8.06
CA ASN A 561 -8.32 17.89 -8.87
C ASN A 561 -8.04 17.19 -10.21
N HIS A 562 -8.27 17.90 -11.32
CA HIS A 562 -8.07 17.36 -12.68
C HIS A 562 -6.66 16.84 -12.92
N ASP A 563 -5.64 17.48 -12.32
CA ASP A 563 -4.26 17.12 -12.57
C ASP A 563 -3.91 15.76 -11.96
N TRP A 564 -4.63 15.34 -10.90
CA TRP A 564 -4.45 14.04 -10.22
C TRP A 564 -5.02 12.85 -10.98
N LEU A 565 -5.98 13.07 -11.88
CA LEU A 565 -6.62 12.00 -12.64
C LEU A 565 -5.65 11.34 -13.62
N ASN A 566 -5.72 10.01 -13.69
CA ASN A 566 -5.11 9.23 -14.76
C ASN A 566 -5.61 9.77 -16.11
N PRO A 567 -4.73 10.03 -17.09
CA PRO A 567 -5.12 10.60 -18.38
C PRO A 567 -6.13 9.84 -19.22
N GLU A 568 -6.47 8.60 -18.85
CA GLU A 568 -7.57 7.87 -19.45
C GLU A 568 -8.95 8.20 -18.87
N TYR A 569 -9.00 9.01 -17.82
CA TYR A 569 -10.22 9.49 -17.21
C TYR A 569 -10.53 10.90 -17.68
N VAL A 570 -11.76 11.08 -18.18
CA VAL A 570 -12.36 12.39 -18.44
C VAL A 570 -13.11 12.81 -17.18
N ARG A 571 -12.71 13.93 -16.58
CA ARG A 571 -13.36 14.47 -15.39
C ARG A 571 -14.85 14.75 -15.66
N THR A 572 -15.67 14.55 -14.63
CA THR A 572 -17.09 14.87 -14.62
C THR A 572 -17.43 15.72 -13.39
N MET A 573 -18.71 16.05 -13.22
CA MET A 573 -19.21 16.80 -12.07
C MET A 573 -19.71 15.89 -10.92
N GLY A 574 -19.49 14.57 -11.01
CA GLY A 574 -19.90 13.63 -9.96
C GLY A 574 -19.00 13.71 -8.72
N THR A 575 -19.47 13.11 -7.62
CA THR A 575 -18.65 12.90 -6.42
C THR A 575 -18.16 11.46 -6.34
N TRP A 576 -17.37 11.18 -5.29
CA TRP A 576 -17.01 9.81 -4.95
C TRP A 576 -18.21 8.98 -4.49
N ASP A 577 -19.11 9.56 -3.71
CA ASP A 577 -19.87 8.88 -2.66
C ASP A 577 -21.39 8.76 -2.88
N ALA A 578 -22.03 9.49 -3.80
CA ALA A 578 -23.51 9.52 -3.78
C ALA A 578 -24.23 9.74 -5.11
N SER A 579 -23.72 10.57 -6.02
CA SER A 579 -24.49 10.88 -7.22
C SER A 579 -23.67 11.57 -8.31
N SER A 580 -24.18 11.45 -9.53
CA SER A 580 -23.86 12.35 -10.62
C SER A 580 -25.15 12.88 -11.21
N GLN A 581 -25.16 14.17 -11.55
CA GLN A 581 -26.14 14.70 -12.51
C GLN A 581 -25.84 14.14 -13.90
N GLY A 582 -26.79 14.26 -14.82
CA GLY A 582 -26.58 13.84 -16.20
C GLY A 582 -25.56 14.73 -16.92
N TYR A 583 -24.76 14.15 -17.80
CA TYR A 583 -23.83 14.90 -18.65
C TYR A 583 -23.63 14.21 -19.99
N VAL A 584 -23.14 14.97 -20.96
CA VAL A 584 -22.68 14.44 -22.24
C VAL A 584 -21.22 14.81 -22.45
N LEU A 585 -20.41 13.84 -22.85
CA LEU A 585 -19.02 14.03 -23.27
C LEU A 585 -18.95 13.95 -24.79
N ARG A 586 -18.18 14.83 -25.44
CA ARG A 586 -17.87 14.70 -26.87
C ARG A 586 -16.41 14.91 -27.17
N SER A 587 -15.91 14.22 -28.20
CA SER A 587 -14.56 14.40 -28.74
C SER A 587 -14.53 14.15 -30.24
N THR A 588 -13.61 14.81 -30.93
CA THR A 588 -13.17 14.38 -32.26
C THR A 588 -11.89 13.57 -32.10
N VAL A 589 -11.87 12.36 -32.63
CA VAL A 589 -10.71 11.47 -32.63
C VAL A 589 -10.19 11.31 -34.05
N HIS A 590 -8.96 11.76 -34.29
CA HIS A 590 -8.26 11.51 -35.54
C HIS A 590 -7.62 10.12 -35.53
N SER A 591 -7.96 9.27 -36.50
CA SER A 591 -7.30 7.99 -36.72
C SER A 591 -6.49 8.03 -38.02
N PRO A 592 -5.20 7.64 -38.03
CA PRO A 592 -4.38 7.73 -39.23
C PRO A 592 -4.68 6.64 -40.26
N LYS A 593 -5.58 5.70 -39.95
CA LYS A 593 -6.06 4.70 -40.91
C LYS A 593 -7.42 4.16 -40.48
N LYS A 594 -8.19 3.68 -41.46
CA LYS A 594 -9.41 2.94 -41.21
C LYS A 594 -9.11 1.63 -40.45
N ARG A 595 -9.81 1.35 -39.36
CA ARG A 595 -9.60 0.14 -38.54
C ARG A 595 -10.78 -0.17 -37.63
N GLN A 596 -10.90 -1.43 -37.20
CA GLN A 596 -11.74 -1.78 -36.06
C GLN A 596 -11.05 -1.41 -34.75
N ALA A 597 -11.83 -0.96 -33.78
CA ALA A 597 -11.40 -0.67 -32.42
C ALA A 597 -12.47 -1.12 -31.42
N ALA A 598 -12.07 -1.34 -30.17
CA ALA A 598 -13.00 -1.48 -29.05
C ALA A 598 -13.07 -0.16 -28.27
N VAL A 599 -14.28 0.22 -27.82
CA VAL A 599 -14.51 1.39 -26.97
C VAL A 599 -14.76 0.94 -25.53
N LEU A 600 -13.80 1.16 -24.65
CA LEU A 600 -13.88 0.81 -23.23
C LEU A 600 -14.18 2.05 -22.40
N THR A 601 -15.08 1.93 -21.43
CA THR A 601 -15.30 2.97 -20.41
C THR A 601 -15.72 2.40 -19.06
N SER A 602 -15.79 3.28 -18.07
CA SER A 602 -16.50 3.03 -16.82
C SER A 602 -18.03 2.98 -17.02
N HIS A 603 -18.68 2.14 -16.22
CA HIS A 603 -20.15 2.03 -16.10
C HIS A 603 -20.90 1.80 -17.43
N PRO A 604 -20.56 0.74 -18.20
CA PRO A 604 -21.18 0.48 -19.49
C PRO A 604 -22.71 0.27 -19.43
N GLY A 605 -23.25 -0.17 -18.29
CA GLY A 605 -24.68 -0.44 -18.12
C GLY A 605 -25.57 0.80 -17.95
N VAL A 606 -24.99 1.99 -17.76
CA VAL A 606 -25.76 3.23 -17.46
C VAL A 606 -25.47 4.36 -18.44
N ARG A 607 -24.98 4.05 -19.64
CA ARG A 607 -24.53 5.06 -20.61
C ARG A 607 -24.92 4.68 -22.03
N THR A 608 -24.91 5.66 -22.93
CA THR A 608 -24.98 5.43 -24.38
C THR A 608 -23.76 6.03 -25.07
N VAL A 609 -23.10 5.25 -25.93
CA VAL A 609 -21.98 5.73 -26.75
C VAL A 609 -22.40 5.80 -28.20
N LEU A 610 -22.00 6.87 -28.87
CA LEU A 610 -22.07 6.98 -30.31
C LEU A 610 -20.67 7.20 -30.89
N VAL A 611 -20.35 6.47 -31.95
CA VAL A 611 -19.18 6.74 -32.79
C VAL A 611 -19.69 7.02 -34.21
N ASN A 612 -19.34 8.19 -34.75
CA ASN A 612 -19.81 8.66 -36.05
C ASN A 612 -21.35 8.62 -36.19
N GLY A 613 -22.06 8.95 -35.11
CA GLY A 613 -23.53 8.93 -35.05
C GLY A 613 -24.15 7.54 -34.90
N GLN A 614 -23.37 6.47 -34.92
CA GLN A 614 -23.87 5.10 -34.72
C GLN A 614 -23.74 4.71 -33.25
N LYS A 615 -24.83 4.20 -32.66
CA LYS A 615 -24.81 3.65 -31.29
C LYS A 615 -23.83 2.47 -31.26
N VAL A 616 -22.93 2.44 -30.28
CA VAL A 616 -22.01 1.32 -30.07
C VAL A 616 -22.77 0.15 -29.46
N ASN A 617 -22.62 -1.03 -30.04
CA ASN A 617 -23.34 -2.23 -29.64
C ASN A 617 -22.70 -2.89 -28.40
N ALA A 618 -23.33 -3.95 -27.88
CA ALA A 618 -22.91 -4.64 -26.65
C ALA A 618 -21.51 -5.27 -26.72
N ASP A 619 -20.99 -5.54 -27.91
CA ASP A 619 -19.62 -6.03 -28.12
C ASP A 619 -18.54 -4.93 -28.00
N ASN A 620 -18.97 -3.67 -27.84
CA ASN A 620 -18.14 -2.48 -27.78
C ASN A 620 -17.25 -2.26 -29.01
N LEU A 621 -17.57 -2.87 -30.15
CA LEU A 621 -16.78 -2.77 -31.37
C LEU A 621 -17.26 -1.61 -32.25
N VAL A 622 -16.30 -0.87 -32.80
CA VAL A 622 -16.54 0.26 -33.71
C VAL A 622 -15.56 0.25 -34.87
N GLU A 623 -15.98 0.80 -36.00
CA GLU A 623 -15.09 1.09 -37.12
C GLU A 623 -14.68 2.56 -37.09
N LEU A 624 -13.40 2.82 -36.82
CA LEU A 624 -12.80 4.13 -36.99
C LEU A 624 -12.48 4.32 -38.47
N GLN A 625 -12.95 5.41 -39.06
CA GLN A 625 -12.53 5.86 -40.38
C GLN A 625 -11.14 6.51 -40.32
N GLU A 626 -10.45 6.56 -41.46
CA GLU A 626 -9.26 7.39 -41.59
C GLU A 626 -9.67 8.88 -41.51
N GLY A 627 -8.91 9.67 -40.77
CA GLY A 627 -9.25 11.06 -40.46
C GLY A 627 -10.11 11.18 -39.21
N GLU A 628 -11.07 12.11 -39.23
CA GLU A 628 -11.87 12.47 -38.07
C GLU A 628 -12.99 11.46 -37.78
N ASN A 629 -13.12 11.10 -36.50
CA ASN A 629 -14.21 10.29 -35.97
C ASN A 629 -14.86 11.03 -34.80
N LYS A 630 -16.18 11.11 -34.76
CA LYS A 630 -16.90 11.78 -33.67
C LYS A 630 -17.29 10.78 -32.60
N ILE A 631 -16.91 11.03 -31.35
CA ILE A 631 -17.32 10.23 -30.20
C ILE A 631 -18.21 11.08 -29.31
N VAL A 632 -19.39 10.55 -28.98
CA VAL A 632 -20.31 11.15 -28.01
C VAL A 632 -20.65 10.10 -26.96
N ILE A 633 -20.58 10.47 -25.69
CA ILE A 633 -20.94 9.61 -24.57
C ILE A 633 -21.99 10.33 -23.73
N ILE A 634 -23.18 9.73 -23.65
CA ILE A 634 -24.32 10.25 -22.90
C ILE A 634 -24.41 9.46 -21.59
N TYR A 635 -24.24 10.16 -20.47
CA TYR A 635 -24.34 9.59 -19.12
C TYR A 635 -25.53 10.20 -18.40
N PRO A 636 -26.67 9.48 -18.28
CA PRO A 636 -27.74 9.88 -17.38
C PRO A 636 -27.24 10.03 -15.96
N GLY A 637 -27.87 10.96 -15.22
CA GLY A 637 -27.59 11.11 -13.82
C GLY A 637 -28.00 9.85 -13.06
N CYS A 638 -27.15 9.43 -12.13
CA CYS A 638 -27.36 8.20 -11.39
C CYS A 638 -26.83 8.35 -9.96
N THR A 639 -27.47 7.62 -9.07
CA THR A 639 -26.97 7.31 -7.74
C THR A 639 -26.58 5.85 -7.77
N LEU A 640 -25.28 5.60 -7.69
CA LEU A 640 -24.73 4.27 -7.64
C LEU A 640 -24.72 3.79 -6.18
N GLY A 641 -25.01 2.51 -5.96
CA GLY A 641 -24.90 1.91 -4.63
C GLY A 641 -23.47 1.94 -4.10
N VAL A 642 -23.31 1.76 -2.80
CA VAL A 642 -22.03 1.89 -2.05
C VAL A 642 -20.87 1.09 -2.69
N GLY A 643 -21.14 -0.06 -3.32
CA GLY A 643 -20.12 -0.87 -4.02
C GLY A 643 -19.76 -0.44 -5.45
N THR A 644 -20.33 0.65 -5.97
CA THR A 644 -20.17 1.11 -7.37
C THR A 644 -19.82 2.60 -7.48
N GLN A 645 -19.55 3.24 -6.35
CA GLN A 645 -19.22 4.65 -6.14
C GLN A 645 -18.00 5.12 -6.94
N ARG A 646 -18.17 5.60 -8.19
CA ARG A 646 -17.04 6.10 -9.00
C ARG A 646 -17.49 7.09 -10.07
N LEU A 647 -18.15 8.17 -9.67
CA LEU A 647 -18.88 9.03 -10.60
C LEU A 647 -18.17 10.34 -10.96
N THR A 648 -17.09 10.71 -10.28
CA THR A 648 -16.33 11.95 -10.54
C THR A 648 -15.52 11.97 -11.85
N ALA A 649 -15.37 10.81 -12.52
CA ALA A 649 -14.71 10.74 -13.81
C ALA A 649 -15.18 9.52 -14.63
N CYS A 650 -15.13 9.67 -15.95
CA CYS A 650 -15.43 8.63 -16.92
C CYS A 650 -14.13 8.08 -17.51
N PHE A 651 -13.83 6.79 -17.32
CA PHE A 651 -12.74 6.13 -18.06
C PHE A 651 -13.10 6.08 -19.55
N VAL A 652 -12.16 6.36 -20.45
CA VAL A 652 -12.35 6.22 -21.90
C VAL A 652 -11.08 5.67 -22.55
N ARG A 653 -11.18 4.55 -23.28
CA ARG A 653 -10.07 4.00 -24.05
C ARG A 653 -10.57 3.45 -25.38
N LEU A 654 -9.89 3.82 -26.45
CA LEU A 654 -9.94 3.13 -27.73
C LEU A 654 -8.79 2.12 -27.79
N SER A 655 -9.10 0.85 -27.97
CA SER A 655 -8.11 -0.23 -27.99
C SER A 655 -8.17 -1.07 -29.26
N ASP A 656 -7.04 -1.66 -29.59
CA ASP A 656 -6.95 -2.67 -30.63
C ASP A 656 -7.73 -3.93 -30.21
N VAL A 657 -8.61 -4.42 -31.09
CA VAL A 657 -9.54 -5.53 -30.78
C VAL A 657 -8.82 -6.84 -30.48
N ARG A 658 -7.63 -7.06 -31.06
CA ARG A 658 -6.89 -8.32 -30.92
C ARG A 658 -6.04 -8.34 -29.67
N THR A 659 -5.40 -7.21 -29.36
CA THR A 659 -4.41 -7.12 -28.28
C THR A 659 -4.97 -6.51 -27.00
N GLY A 660 -6.11 -5.82 -27.07
CA GLY A 660 -6.67 -5.04 -25.96
C GLY A 660 -5.85 -3.80 -25.58
N LYS A 661 -4.74 -3.54 -26.28
CA LYS A 661 -3.85 -2.41 -25.98
C LYS A 661 -4.45 -1.11 -26.52
N ARG A 662 -4.26 -0.01 -25.78
CA ARG A 662 -4.63 1.34 -26.22
C ARG A 662 -4.03 1.63 -27.60
N LEU A 663 -4.84 2.21 -28.49
CA LEU A 663 -4.36 2.79 -29.74
C LEU A 663 -3.57 4.07 -29.41
N ARG A 664 -2.25 4.06 -29.65
CA ARG A 664 -1.36 5.20 -29.35
C ARG A 664 -1.19 6.18 -30.51
N ASP A 665 -1.63 5.81 -31.70
CA ASP A 665 -1.51 6.59 -32.93
C ASP A 665 -2.75 7.44 -33.26
N ILE A 666 -3.77 7.40 -32.41
CA ILE A 666 -4.95 8.28 -32.51
C ILE A 666 -4.73 9.59 -31.75
N ARG A 667 -5.53 10.62 -32.06
CA ARG A 667 -5.48 11.92 -31.35
C ARG A 667 -6.87 12.40 -30.99
N TYR A 668 -7.13 12.66 -29.71
CA TYR A 668 -8.35 13.27 -29.21
C TYR A 668 -8.25 14.79 -29.28
N LYS A 669 -9.35 15.45 -29.65
CA LYS A 669 -9.48 16.90 -29.66
C LYS A 669 -10.85 17.29 -29.13
N ALA A 670 -10.86 18.18 -28.14
CA ALA A 670 -12.09 18.80 -27.68
C ALA A 670 -12.64 19.70 -28.80
N TYR A 671 -13.92 19.52 -29.12
CA TYR A 671 -14.61 20.24 -30.19
C TYR A 671 -14.95 21.67 -29.80
#